data_AF-A0A1W9SMF0-F1
#
_entry.id   AF-A0A1W9SMF0-F1
#
_cell.length_a   1.000
_cell.length_b   1.000
_cell.length_c   1.000
_cell.angle_alpha   90.00
_cell.angle_beta   90.00
_cell.angle_gamma   90.00
#
_symmetry.space_group_name_H-M   'P 1'
#
loop_
_entity.id
_entity.type
_entity.pdbx_description
1 polymer ?
#
loop_
_entity_poly.entity_id
_entity_poly.type
_entity_poly.pdbx_seq_one_letter_code
_entity_poly.pdbx_strand_id
1 'polypeptide(L)'
;MKAVINDDFYTQQFPVESENPQFTKDIVTKRKKYHVLSLNLKNLKIEKKPIVDFQEYDNDKNIYQLTTQRNKSITATEDHIVYVLRNEKVIEIPIANVKIGDYLIVANQIRLDEKDFNNEIKLDLSFFEHCSVCFDNFENELNHKGIKNVLGNYDNSSKLSHYISQGKIPINEFFKIQSLIKNIENLKVTRNQQIHDVEFKITNELSAFIGLWLAEGSYHGTEVLFHTHKDEIESYRNLFDIIANKFNTKWSFEIDNNYAKIIFSNSFMLKFMKSIGLNYLNGNKVIPNWVFSTELDKIAFLLKGLFSGDGTNNKGAISFSQSSKTLIEDVKSLLLMFGIHSKISLSEKSDKKIILGKLCNIKDAYRLTIYKESNILFDKYVSFFIAKKQLKKEDLIVKRPSFNIPISEEKRRKLRLFGRNTVSKRVLLEKLESSKTIIIEDYIINNDINYDKVISNEKLEDNIKKVYDITVKDNHTFILSNSCVISNSGEPGILLWSTIIRESVSDCYSDLGYKTLSTNPCSELPLPSKSSCRLLAMNLYSYVDNPFTNKSKFNFDLFKKHCHYAQRIMDDIIDLEIEKIDLILDKIEKDPETEEVKMIEKNLWKSIRHKAEEARRTGIGITAEGDMLASLNLTYGDDIAVDFSVEVHKTMAIEVYRSSVNLAKERGSFKIFDHKLEKNNPFILRLKKEDENLYEEMIKYGRRNIAMLTIAPTGTTSLMTQTSSGIEPVFLPFYTRRTKVNPNDKEVKISFTDETGDSWQEHNVFHHKFLDYLKIKNYDIEKVKNYSAEEINEMVKNSPYHNATANDINHLNKVVMQGRIQKWVDHSISATVNLPNDAKKELVSEIYINAWKNSCKGITVYRDGSRNGVLVSDKKDKKKDDKIFFPFKKRPKELDAEILRFKNNSEKWISFIAIFDKKPYEIFTGIEEDDVFPIPEKITKGKIIKNVDTNGSKRYDFQYVNRLGYKITIEGLSHQFNKEYWNYAKLISGVLRHGMPLQNVINLISSLNLDGEEINTWKNGVKRALKRYIPDGTLAKNTICENCNSDEVVYQEGCLICKNCGSSKCG
;
A
#
# COMPACT_ATOMS: atom_id res chain seq x y z
N MET A 1 -19.42 9.17 12.66
CA MET A 1 -20.13 7.96 12.21
C MET A 1 -20.82 8.21 10.88
N LYS A 2 -21.84 9.10 10.79
CA LYS A 2 -22.51 9.41 9.51
C LYS A 2 -21.56 9.71 8.34
N ALA A 3 -20.61 10.64 8.51
CA ALA A 3 -19.58 10.93 7.50
C ALA A 3 -18.72 9.70 7.13
N VAL A 4 -18.32 8.89 8.11
CA VAL A 4 -17.53 7.64 7.91
C VAL A 4 -18.33 6.57 7.14
N ILE A 5 -19.65 6.60 7.27
CA ILE A 5 -20.56 5.59 6.74
C ILE A 5 -21.03 5.95 5.32
N ASN A 6 -21.12 7.23 4.98
CA ASN A 6 -21.66 7.70 3.70
C ASN A 6 -20.66 7.60 2.53
N ASP A 7 -19.35 7.61 2.80
CA ASP A 7 -18.32 7.59 1.74
C ASP A 7 -17.91 6.20 1.25
N ASP A 8 -18.53 5.12 1.76
CA ASP A 8 -18.55 3.74 1.21
C ASP A 8 -17.20 3.04 0.92
N PHE A 9 -16.10 3.77 1.06
CA PHE A 9 -14.70 3.47 0.82
C PHE A 9 -13.88 3.97 2.01
N TYR A 10 -12.75 3.33 2.28
CA TYR A 10 -11.83 3.71 3.36
C TYR A 10 -10.98 4.91 2.93
N THR A 11 -11.65 5.99 2.53
CA THR A 11 -10.99 7.15 1.98
C THR A 11 -10.39 7.92 3.11
N GLN A 12 -9.17 8.32 2.82
CA GLN A 12 -8.45 9.21 3.62
C GLN A 12 -9.10 10.58 3.45
N GLN A 13 -9.09 11.17 2.28
CA GLN A 13 -9.20 12.60 2.13
C GLN A 13 -10.64 13.09 1.89
N PHE A 14 -11.00 14.28 2.39
CA PHE A 14 -12.31 14.89 2.10
C PHE A 14 -12.16 16.30 1.51
N PRO A 15 -12.73 16.55 0.30
CA PRO A 15 -12.95 17.89 -0.23
C PRO A 15 -13.83 18.74 0.70
N VAL A 16 -13.47 20.00 0.89
CA VAL A 16 -14.34 20.93 1.63
C VAL A 16 -15.40 21.53 0.71
N GLU A 17 -16.54 20.86 0.61
CA GLU A 17 -17.79 21.52 0.17
C GLU A 17 -18.47 22.15 1.41
N SER A 18 -18.05 23.39 1.70
CA SER A 18 -18.64 24.48 2.52
C SER A 18 -19.70 24.30 3.64
N GLU A 19 -20.25 23.13 4.01
CA GLU A 19 -21.50 23.11 4.80
C GLU A 19 -21.38 22.95 6.32
N ASN A 20 -20.24 22.60 6.94
CA ASN A 20 -20.19 22.50 8.41
C ASN A 20 -18.83 22.79 9.11
N PRO A 21 -18.46 24.07 9.32
CA PRO A 21 -17.22 24.49 9.99
C PRO A 21 -17.08 24.02 11.46
N GLN A 22 -18.20 23.71 12.10
CA GLN A 22 -18.24 23.32 13.52
C GLN A 22 -17.70 21.90 13.72
N PHE A 23 -17.99 20.99 12.78
CA PHE A 23 -17.53 19.60 12.79
C PHE A 23 -16.00 19.52 12.78
N THR A 24 -15.35 20.33 11.94
CA THR A 24 -13.89 20.42 11.86
C THR A 24 -13.27 20.88 13.19
N LYS A 25 -13.81 21.93 13.81
CA LYS A 25 -13.32 22.47 15.09
C LYS A 25 -13.48 21.48 16.25
N ASP A 26 -14.58 20.71 16.27
CA ASP A 26 -14.82 19.71 17.33
C ASP A 26 -13.88 18.50 17.22
N ILE A 27 -13.56 18.05 16.00
CA ILE A 27 -12.61 16.94 15.79
C ILE A 27 -11.20 17.34 16.24
N VAL A 28 -10.74 18.54 15.88
CA VAL A 28 -9.41 19.07 16.26
C VAL A 28 -9.25 19.12 17.79
N THR A 29 -10.28 19.56 18.51
CA THR A 29 -10.25 19.73 19.97
C THR A 29 -10.48 18.43 20.75
N LYS A 30 -11.20 17.44 20.19
CA LYS A 30 -11.56 16.18 20.88
C LYS A 30 -11.03 14.92 20.18
N ARG A 31 -9.94 15.01 19.39
CA ARG A 31 -9.39 13.93 18.54
C ARG A 31 -9.25 12.54 19.21
N LYS A 32 -8.82 12.47 20.48
CA LYS A 32 -8.69 11.20 21.24
C LYS A 32 -10.02 10.46 21.50
N LYS A 33 -11.17 11.11 21.31
CA LYS A 33 -12.50 10.48 21.48
C LYS A 33 -13.03 9.86 20.19
N TYR A 34 -12.51 10.24 19.02
CA TYR A 34 -13.03 9.80 17.73
C TYR A 34 -12.25 8.60 17.17
N HIS A 35 -12.95 7.75 16.42
CA HIS A 35 -12.39 6.54 15.82
C HIS A 35 -12.86 6.40 14.36
N VAL A 36 -12.06 5.73 13.53
CA VAL A 36 -12.33 5.42 12.12
C VAL A 36 -12.21 3.92 11.86
N LEU A 37 -12.83 3.45 10.77
CA LEU A 37 -12.71 2.06 10.30
C LEU A 37 -11.48 1.94 9.40
N SER A 38 -10.61 0.97 9.67
CA SER A 38 -9.34 0.74 8.96
C SER A 38 -9.25 -0.71 8.50
N LEU A 39 -8.77 -0.96 7.29
CA LEU A 39 -8.45 -2.30 6.80
C LEU A 39 -7.06 -2.73 7.30
N ASN A 40 -6.97 -3.92 7.91
CA ASN A 40 -5.70 -4.54 8.27
C ASN A 40 -5.26 -5.50 7.16
N LEU A 41 -4.17 -5.16 6.45
CA LEU A 41 -3.70 -5.94 5.30
C LEU A 41 -3.14 -7.32 5.63
N LYS A 42 -2.75 -7.58 6.88
CA LYS A 42 -2.22 -8.89 7.28
C LYS A 42 -3.32 -9.96 7.34
N ASN A 43 -4.52 -9.56 7.73
CA ASN A 43 -5.64 -10.47 7.96
C ASN A 43 -6.88 -10.13 7.12
N LEU A 44 -6.84 -9.04 6.34
CA LEU A 44 -7.93 -8.50 5.51
C LEU A 44 -9.22 -8.23 6.31
N LYS A 45 -9.07 -7.84 7.59
CA LYS A 45 -10.19 -7.49 8.48
C LYS A 45 -10.37 -5.99 8.64
N ILE A 46 -11.60 -5.56 8.89
CA ILE A 46 -11.91 -4.17 9.23
C ILE A 46 -11.82 -3.99 10.74
N GLU A 47 -11.07 -3.00 11.20
CA GLU A 47 -10.86 -2.69 12.61
C GLU A 47 -11.21 -1.23 12.91
N LYS A 48 -11.84 -0.96 14.06
CA LYS A 48 -12.05 0.39 14.57
C LYS A 48 -10.79 0.88 15.29
N LYS A 49 -10.29 2.07 14.93
CA LYS A 49 -9.06 2.63 15.50
C LYS A 49 -9.21 4.12 15.83
N PRO A 50 -8.58 4.61 16.93
CA PRO A 50 -8.69 6.01 17.33
C PRO A 50 -7.94 6.94 16.37
N ILE A 51 -8.46 8.16 16.22
CA ILE A 51 -7.78 9.25 15.51
C ILE A 51 -6.64 9.78 16.40
N VAL A 52 -5.42 9.73 15.87
CA VAL A 52 -4.18 10.19 16.50
C VAL A 52 -3.93 11.66 16.18
N ASP A 53 -4.22 12.10 14.94
CA ASP A 53 -3.99 13.48 14.48
C ASP A 53 -5.03 13.94 13.44
N PHE A 54 -5.15 15.27 13.24
CA PHE A 54 -6.06 15.91 12.28
C PHE A 54 -5.45 17.22 11.74
N GLN A 55 -5.41 17.42 10.43
CA GLN A 55 -4.78 18.58 9.78
C GLN A 55 -5.59 19.15 8.60
N GLU A 56 -5.61 20.48 8.45
CA GLU A 56 -6.23 21.21 7.32
C GLU A 56 -5.13 21.85 6.46
N TYR A 57 -5.27 21.84 5.14
CA TYR A 57 -4.35 22.52 4.21
C TYR A 57 -5.05 22.96 2.92
N ASP A 58 -4.39 23.90 2.23
CA ASP A 58 -4.82 24.37 0.91
C ASP A 58 -4.44 23.34 -0.16
N ASN A 59 -5.37 23.05 -1.08
CA ASN A 59 -5.19 22.05 -2.13
C ASN A 59 -4.64 22.67 -3.42
N ASP A 60 -3.50 22.16 -3.87
CA ASP A 60 -2.81 22.52 -5.11
C ASP A 60 -2.85 21.41 -6.18
N LYS A 61 -3.56 20.31 -5.90
CA LYS A 61 -3.61 19.10 -6.75
C LYS A 61 -4.95 18.91 -7.44
N ASN A 62 -4.92 18.12 -8.52
CA ASN A 62 -6.11 17.68 -9.22
C ASN A 62 -6.94 16.75 -8.33
N ILE A 63 -8.26 16.89 -8.39
CA ILE A 63 -9.20 16.02 -7.68
C ILE A 63 -9.79 15.02 -8.68
N TYR A 64 -9.86 13.75 -8.28
CA TYR A 64 -10.45 12.66 -9.03
C TYR A 64 -11.67 12.13 -8.29
N GLN A 65 -12.75 11.87 -9.02
CA GLN A 65 -13.92 11.14 -8.58
C GLN A 65 -13.96 9.77 -9.25
N LEU A 66 -13.78 8.73 -8.44
CA LEU A 66 -13.88 7.35 -8.89
C LEU A 66 -15.26 6.80 -8.52
N THR A 67 -15.92 6.13 -9.46
CA THR A 67 -17.21 5.44 -9.23
C THR A 67 -17.10 3.95 -9.57
N THR A 68 -17.73 3.10 -8.75
CA THR A 68 -17.80 1.64 -8.98
C THR A 68 -19.17 1.16 -9.44
N GLN A 69 -19.23 -0.09 -9.90
CA GLN A 69 -20.42 -0.75 -10.42
C GLN A 69 -21.59 -0.81 -9.42
N ARG A 70 -21.32 -0.80 -8.11
CA ARG A 70 -22.37 -0.70 -7.06
C ARG A 70 -22.71 0.74 -6.68
N ASN A 71 -22.38 1.71 -7.53
CA ASN A 71 -22.62 3.15 -7.33
C ASN A 71 -22.05 3.62 -5.99
N LYS A 72 -20.84 3.16 -5.67
CA LYS A 72 -20.02 3.78 -4.63
C LYS A 72 -19.12 4.79 -5.33
N SER A 73 -18.95 5.97 -4.75
CA SER A 73 -18.02 6.98 -5.25
C SER A 73 -17.00 7.40 -4.19
N ILE A 74 -15.76 7.67 -4.61
CA ILE A 74 -14.70 8.28 -3.79
C ILE A 74 -14.19 9.50 -4.53
N THR A 75 -14.03 10.62 -3.81
CA THR A 75 -13.42 11.85 -4.32
C THR A 75 -12.15 12.16 -3.55
N ALA A 76 -10.98 12.21 -4.21
CA ALA A 76 -9.67 12.44 -3.57
C ALA A 76 -8.65 13.08 -4.54
N THR A 77 -7.51 13.56 -4.03
CA THR A 77 -6.42 14.11 -4.84
C THR A 77 -5.75 13.04 -5.69
N GLU A 78 -5.15 13.43 -6.81
CA GLU A 78 -4.58 12.54 -7.82
C GLU A 78 -3.58 11.48 -7.30
N ASP A 79 -2.86 11.78 -6.22
CA ASP A 79 -1.86 10.93 -5.59
C ASP A 79 -2.44 9.98 -4.52
N HIS A 80 -3.74 10.07 -4.23
CA HIS A 80 -4.38 9.33 -3.16
C HIS A 80 -4.37 7.80 -3.40
N ILE A 81 -3.77 7.00 -2.51
CA ILE A 81 -3.63 5.55 -2.71
C ILE A 81 -4.93 4.79 -2.44
N VAL A 82 -5.32 3.93 -3.39
CA VAL A 82 -6.39 2.95 -3.24
C VAL A 82 -5.88 1.51 -3.50
N TYR A 83 -6.56 0.51 -2.95
CA TYR A 83 -6.22 -0.89 -3.18
C TYR A 83 -7.05 -1.51 -4.29
N VAL A 84 -6.37 -2.03 -5.29
CA VAL A 84 -7.00 -2.81 -6.36
C VAL A 84 -6.48 -4.24 -6.37
N LEU A 85 -7.35 -5.17 -6.79
CA LEU A 85 -6.99 -6.54 -7.07
C LEU A 85 -6.58 -6.66 -8.55
N ARG A 86 -5.29 -6.89 -8.82
CA ARG A 86 -4.76 -7.22 -10.16
C ARG A 86 -3.99 -8.53 -10.09
N ASN A 87 -4.21 -9.43 -11.06
CA ASN A 87 -3.52 -10.73 -11.14
C ASN A 87 -3.54 -11.53 -9.82
N GLU A 88 -4.71 -11.58 -9.16
CA GLU A 88 -4.91 -12.28 -7.87
C GLU A 88 -4.05 -11.74 -6.70
N LYS A 89 -3.49 -10.53 -6.82
CA LYS A 89 -2.77 -9.83 -5.75
C LYS A 89 -3.37 -8.45 -5.48
N VAL A 90 -3.44 -8.09 -4.20
CA VAL A 90 -3.79 -6.74 -3.76
C VAL A 90 -2.57 -5.85 -3.98
N ILE A 91 -2.75 -4.74 -4.69
CA ILE A 91 -1.71 -3.76 -4.97
C ILE A 91 -2.19 -2.35 -4.66
N GLU A 92 -1.26 -1.49 -4.26
CA GLU A 92 -1.46 -0.07 -3.97
C GLU A 92 -1.29 0.75 -5.24
N ILE A 93 -2.27 1.61 -5.56
CA ILE A 93 -2.23 2.46 -6.75
C ILE A 93 -2.79 3.86 -6.42
N PRO A 94 -2.12 4.95 -6.85
CA PRO A 94 -2.71 6.30 -6.80
C PRO A 94 -4.03 6.39 -7.56
N ILE A 95 -5.00 7.15 -7.07
CA ILE A 95 -6.36 7.22 -7.63
C ILE A 95 -6.34 7.66 -9.09
N ALA A 96 -5.44 8.57 -9.49
CA ALA A 96 -5.26 8.98 -10.88
C ALA A 96 -4.82 7.84 -11.81
N ASN A 97 -4.21 6.78 -11.27
CA ASN A 97 -3.70 5.62 -12.01
C ASN A 97 -4.65 4.42 -11.99
N VAL A 98 -5.82 4.55 -11.34
CA VAL A 98 -6.84 3.50 -11.34
C VAL A 98 -7.55 3.48 -12.68
N LYS A 99 -7.67 2.29 -13.28
CA LYS A 99 -8.24 2.11 -14.61
C LYS A 99 -9.68 1.60 -14.50
N ILE A 100 -10.51 2.01 -15.45
CA ILE A 100 -11.84 1.42 -15.64
C ILE A 100 -11.68 -0.09 -15.82
N GLY A 101 -12.41 -0.85 -15.02
CA GLY A 101 -12.34 -2.31 -14.98
C GLY A 101 -11.46 -2.91 -13.89
N ASP A 102 -10.66 -2.12 -13.16
CA ASP A 102 -10.01 -2.57 -11.93
C ASP A 102 -11.04 -2.98 -10.88
N TYR A 103 -10.64 -3.86 -9.95
CA TYR A 103 -11.49 -4.30 -8.83
C TYR A 103 -10.97 -3.69 -7.53
N LEU A 104 -11.69 -2.71 -6.99
CA LEU A 104 -11.38 -2.07 -5.72
C LEU A 104 -11.80 -2.93 -4.54
N ILE A 105 -11.00 -2.88 -3.47
CA ILE A 105 -11.37 -3.46 -2.18
C ILE A 105 -12.34 -2.51 -1.46
N VAL A 106 -13.51 -3.02 -1.09
CA VAL A 106 -14.55 -2.27 -0.38
C VAL A 106 -15.00 -3.02 0.88
N ALA A 107 -15.58 -2.30 1.84
CA ALA A 107 -16.23 -2.93 2.99
C ALA A 107 -17.39 -3.82 2.54
N ASN A 108 -17.44 -5.03 3.06
CA ASN A 108 -18.59 -5.90 2.87
C ASN A 108 -19.72 -5.59 3.86
N GLN A 109 -19.37 -5.18 5.08
CA GLN A 109 -20.29 -4.75 6.14
C GLN A 109 -19.60 -3.71 7.03
N ILE A 110 -20.38 -2.79 7.60
CA ILE A 110 -19.91 -1.87 8.64
C ILE A 110 -20.25 -2.47 10.01
N ARG A 111 -19.24 -2.84 10.80
CA ARG A 111 -19.42 -3.35 12.17
C ARG A 111 -19.08 -2.27 13.20
N LEU A 112 -19.99 -2.06 14.15
CA LEU A 112 -19.81 -1.17 15.30
C LEU A 112 -19.74 -2.00 16.59
N ASP A 113 -18.96 -1.54 17.57
CA ASP A 113 -18.87 -2.18 18.88
C ASP A 113 -20.09 -1.79 19.73
N GLU A 114 -20.60 -2.66 20.61
CA GLU A 114 -21.77 -2.36 21.46
C GLU A 114 -21.59 -1.08 22.31
N LYS A 115 -20.36 -0.80 22.74
CA LYS A 115 -19.99 0.41 23.50
C LYS A 115 -20.22 1.73 22.74
N ASP A 116 -20.45 1.65 21.44
CA ASP A 116 -20.63 2.80 20.54
C ASP A 116 -22.09 3.23 20.42
N PHE A 117 -23.02 2.40 20.91
CA PHE A 117 -24.44 2.66 20.82
C PHE A 117 -24.92 3.54 21.98
N ASN A 118 -25.67 4.58 21.63
CA ASN A 118 -26.47 5.38 22.52
C ASN A 118 -27.95 5.03 22.30
N ASN A 119 -28.59 4.59 23.37
CA ASN A 119 -30.00 4.16 23.37
C ASN A 119 -30.94 5.22 23.94
N GLU A 120 -30.44 6.42 24.20
CA GLU A 120 -31.21 7.52 24.77
C GLU A 120 -31.08 8.78 23.91
N ILE A 121 -32.22 9.47 23.70
CA ILE A 121 -32.26 10.74 23.00
C ILE A 121 -32.58 11.82 24.01
N LYS A 122 -31.71 12.83 24.07
CA LYS A 122 -31.93 14.04 24.84
C LYS A 122 -32.69 15.06 23.99
N LEU A 123 -33.78 15.60 24.51
CA LEU A 123 -34.58 16.58 23.79
C LEU A 123 -33.88 17.93 23.68
N ASP A 124 -33.97 18.55 22.51
CA ASP A 124 -33.67 19.97 22.35
C ASP A 124 -34.81 20.80 22.96
N LEU A 125 -34.56 21.35 24.15
CA LEU A 125 -35.53 22.12 24.93
C LEU A 125 -35.98 23.41 24.23
N SER A 126 -35.25 23.91 23.23
CA SER A 126 -35.64 25.11 22.48
C SER A 126 -37.00 24.95 21.77
N PHE A 127 -37.39 23.73 21.40
CA PHE A 127 -38.70 23.45 20.79
C PHE A 127 -39.88 23.53 21.79
N PHE A 128 -39.60 23.75 23.08
CA PHE A 128 -40.57 23.68 24.16
C PHE A 128 -40.80 25.03 24.87
N GLU A 129 -40.71 26.16 24.17
CA GLU A 129 -40.83 27.55 24.71
C GLU A 129 -42.02 27.83 25.66
N HIS A 130 -43.12 27.07 25.57
CA HIS A 130 -44.32 27.19 26.43
C HIS A 130 -44.43 26.08 27.50
N CYS A 131 -43.35 25.34 27.74
CA CYS A 131 -43.26 24.33 28.78
C CYS A 131 -42.38 24.84 29.92
N SER A 132 -42.49 24.17 31.07
CA SER A 132 -41.60 24.41 32.22
C SER A 132 -40.72 23.19 32.46
N VAL A 133 -39.51 23.41 32.96
CA VAL A 133 -38.63 22.38 33.51
C VAL A 133 -38.99 22.15 34.97
N CYS A 134 -39.12 20.90 35.39
CA CYS A 134 -39.35 20.52 36.79
C CYS A 134 -38.25 19.57 37.29
N PHE A 135 -38.05 19.58 38.61
CA PHE A 135 -37.03 18.81 39.33
C PHE A 135 -37.69 18.04 40.47
N ASP A 136 -37.17 16.85 40.76
CA ASP A 136 -37.64 16.08 41.92
C ASP A 136 -37.19 16.73 43.25
N ASN A 137 -36.08 17.49 43.28
CA ASN A 137 -35.64 18.25 44.47
C ASN A 137 -34.83 19.51 44.10
N PHE A 138 -35.56 20.58 43.76
CA PHE A 138 -35.05 21.78 43.09
C PHE A 138 -33.94 22.53 43.84
N GLU A 139 -34.03 22.61 45.17
CA GLU A 139 -33.15 23.43 46.01
C GLU A 139 -31.73 22.85 46.12
N ASN A 140 -31.61 21.51 46.14
CA ASN A 140 -30.31 20.82 46.25
C ASN A 140 -29.47 20.88 44.96
N GLU A 141 -30.14 21.00 43.82
CA GLU A 141 -29.53 20.98 42.48
C GLU A 141 -28.97 22.34 42.05
N LEU A 142 -29.25 23.42 42.80
CA LEU A 142 -28.73 24.75 42.53
C LEU A 142 -27.40 25.04 43.24
N ASN A 143 -26.45 25.65 42.54
CA ASN A 143 -25.22 26.15 43.15
C ASN A 143 -25.43 27.53 43.80
N HIS A 144 -25.79 27.55 45.09
CA HIS A 144 -26.06 28.78 45.85
C HIS A 144 -24.95 29.85 45.81
N LYS A 145 -23.67 29.47 45.63
CA LYS A 145 -22.55 30.43 45.53
C LYS A 145 -22.52 31.20 44.20
N GLY A 146 -23.02 30.63 43.11
CA GLY A 146 -23.04 31.26 41.78
C GLY A 146 -24.24 32.20 41.55
N ILE A 147 -25.32 32.02 42.30
CA ILE A 147 -26.58 32.77 42.17
C ILE A 147 -26.36 34.28 42.36
N LYS A 148 -25.52 34.69 43.33
CA LYS A 148 -25.20 36.11 43.59
C LYS A 148 -24.39 36.78 42.48
N ASN A 149 -23.56 36.04 41.75
CA ASN A 149 -22.71 36.58 40.69
C ASN A 149 -23.43 36.65 39.32
N VAL A 150 -24.35 35.72 39.04
CA VAL A 150 -25.10 35.70 37.76
C VAL A 150 -26.31 36.63 37.79
N LEU A 151 -26.96 36.81 38.94
CA LEU A 151 -28.14 37.68 39.10
C LEU A 151 -27.78 39.09 39.58
N GLY A 152 -26.64 39.62 39.16
CA GLY A 152 -25.99 40.82 39.69
C GLY A 152 -26.77 42.15 39.65
N ASN A 153 -28.09 42.18 39.46
CA ASN A 153 -28.95 43.32 39.78
C ASN A 153 -30.30 42.84 40.35
N TYR A 154 -30.67 43.44 41.48
CA TYR A 154 -31.83 43.12 42.32
C TYR A 154 -33.16 43.39 41.59
N ASP A 155 -33.68 42.40 40.85
CA ASP A 155 -35.11 42.34 40.43
C ASP A 155 -35.61 40.91 40.12
N ASN A 156 -34.69 39.93 39.97
CA ASN A 156 -35.02 38.54 39.60
C ASN A 156 -34.92 37.51 40.74
N SER A 157 -34.49 37.91 41.95
CA SER A 157 -34.37 36.99 43.09
C SER A 157 -35.72 36.48 43.59
N SER A 158 -36.73 37.35 43.64
CA SER A 158 -38.11 37.01 44.04
C SER A 158 -38.80 36.06 43.05
N LYS A 159 -38.60 36.26 41.75
CA LYS A 159 -39.09 35.35 40.69
C LYS A 159 -38.42 33.98 40.76
N LEU A 160 -37.11 33.93 40.99
CA LEU A 160 -36.40 32.65 41.13
C LEU A 160 -36.87 31.90 42.39
N SER A 161 -37.01 32.58 43.53
CA SER A 161 -37.60 32.01 44.75
C SER A 161 -39.03 31.50 44.52
N HIS A 162 -39.83 32.22 43.73
CA HIS A 162 -41.14 31.76 43.32
C HIS A 162 -41.08 30.47 42.49
N TYR A 163 -40.20 30.39 41.49
CA TYR A 163 -40.01 29.16 40.69
C TYR A 163 -39.47 27.99 41.51
N ILE A 164 -38.56 28.24 42.46
CA ILE A 164 -38.08 27.25 43.45
C ILE A 164 -39.26 26.71 44.26
N SER A 165 -40.11 27.59 44.79
CA SER A 165 -41.29 27.20 45.60
C SER A 165 -42.33 26.40 44.82
N GLN A 166 -42.44 26.63 43.50
CA GLN A 166 -43.36 25.93 42.61
C GLN A 166 -42.75 24.62 42.05
N GLY A 167 -41.45 24.38 42.25
CA GLY A 167 -40.71 23.25 41.68
C GLY A 167 -40.65 23.25 40.14
N LYS A 168 -40.93 24.39 39.49
CA LYS A 168 -41.10 24.53 38.03
C LYS A 168 -40.54 25.87 37.53
N ILE A 169 -39.78 25.86 36.44
CA ILE A 169 -39.25 27.06 35.76
C ILE A 169 -39.67 27.06 34.29
N PRO A 170 -40.21 28.16 33.75
CA PRO A 170 -40.36 28.31 32.30
C PRO A 170 -39.05 28.08 31.55
N ILE A 171 -39.07 27.36 30.42
CA ILE A 171 -37.85 27.01 29.67
C ILE A 171 -37.02 28.23 29.25
N ASN A 172 -37.68 29.34 28.88
CA ASN A 172 -37.01 30.59 28.50
C ASN A 172 -36.22 31.23 29.66
N GLU A 173 -36.67 31.01 30.90
CA GLU A 173 -35.94 31.43 32.10
C GLU A 173 -34.88 30.40 32.51
N PHE A 174 -35.15 29.11 32.30
CA PHE A 174 -34.19 28.02 32.53
C PHE A 174 -32.89 28.21 31.73
N PHE A 175 -32.96 28.57 30.44
CA PHE A 175 -31.75 28.81 29.63
C PHE A 175 -30.83 29.91 30.20
N LYS A 176 -31.37 30.88 30.95
CA LYS A 176 -30.58 31.97 31.57
C LYS A 176 -29.78 31.49 32.80
N ILE A 177 -30.23 30.42 33.44
CA ILE A 177 -29.68 29.90 34.71
C ILE A 177 -29.15 28.47 34.60
N GLN A 178 -29.21 27.86 33.42
CA GLN A 178 -28.80 26.47 33.16
C GLN A 178 -27.36 26.19 33.63
N SER A 179 -26.46 27.17 33.56
CA SER A 179 -25.07 27.07 34.02
C SER A 179 -24.90 26.93 35.55
N LEU A 180 -25.96 27.16 36.33
CA LEU A 180 -25.95 27.12 37.79
C LEU A 180 -26.46 25.78 38.37
N ILE A 181 -26.92 24.86 37.52
CA ILE A 181 -27.57 23.62 37.89
C ILE A 181 -26.55 22.48 37.87
N LYS A 182 -26.44 21.74 38.97
CA LYS A 182 -25.42 20.70 39.17
C LYS A 182 -25.69 19.46 38.31
N ASN A 183 -26.90 18.90 38.37
CA ASN A 183 -27.28 17.71 37.60
C ASN A 183 -28.38 18.01 36.58
N ILE A 184 -27.97 18.25 35.32
CA ILE A 184 -28.84 18.48 34.15
C ILE A 184 -29.47 17.15 33.63
N GLU A 185 -29.12 16.01 34.20
CA GLU A 185 -29.54 14.68 33.73
C GLU A 185 -30.94 14.28 34.23
N ASN A 186 -31.38 14.77 35.40
CA ASN A 186 -32.70 14.46 35.97
C ASN A 186 -33.81 15.46 35.58
N LEU A 187 -33.66 16.13 34.44
CA LEU A 187 -34.62 17.15 34.02
C LEU A 187 -35.90 16.51 33.48
N LYS A 188 -37.03 17.06 33.89
CA LYS A 188 -38.35 16.72 33.32
C LYS A 188 -38.99 17.97 32.74
N VAL A 189 -39.74 17.83 31.66
CA VAL A 189 -40.49 18.90 31.00
C VAL A 189 -41.96 18.71 31.28
N THR A 190 -42.64 19.76 31.74
CA THR A 190 -44.06 19.75 32.03
C THR A 190 -44.84 20.79 31.23
N ARG A 191 -46.03 20.39 30.78
CA ARG A 191 -47.05 21.26 30.18
C ARG A 191 -48.42 20.76 30.60
N ASN A 192 -49.27 21.62 31.16
CA ASN A 192 -50.62 21.28 31.62
C ASN A 192 -50.69 20.02 32.51
N GLN A 193 -49.85 19.95 33.56
CA GLN A 193 -49.74 18.83 34.53
C GLN A 193 -49.16 17.51 34.00
N GLN A 194 -49.01 17.34 32.69
CA GLN A 194 -48.26 16.21 32.14
C GLN A 194 -46.77 16.44 32.33
N ILE A 195 -46.04 15.41 32.78
CA ILE A 195 -44.61 15.44 33.02
C ILE A 195 -43.99 14.41 32.09
N HIS A 196 -42.98 14.83 31.34
CA HIS A 196 -42.22 13.98 30.43
C HIS A 196 -40.74 14.07 30.77
N ASP A 197 -40.03 12.95 30.69
CA ASP A 197 -38.59 12.93 30.86
C ASP A 197 -37.91 13.69 29.71
N VAL A 198 -36.77 14.33 29.97
CA VAL A 198 -35.96 14.98 28.91
C VAL A 198 -35.13 13.96 28.14
N GLU A 199 -34.90 12.80 28.73
CA GLU A 199 -34.18 11.69 28.12
C GLU A 199 -35.16 10.56 27.77
N PHE A 200 -35.26 10.27 26.48
CA PHE A 200 -36.17 9.26 25.95
C PHE A 200 -35.40 8.03 25.52
N LYS A 201 -35.76 6.87 26.08
CA LYS A 201 -35.26 5.58 25.61
C LYS A 201 -35.76 5.30 24.19
N ILE A 202 -34.81 4.98 23.31
CA ILE A 202 -35.04 4.56 21.93
C ILE A 202 -35.56 3.13 21.95
N THR A 203 -36.83 2.94 21.57
CA THR A 203 -37.44 1.60 21.48
C THR A 203 -37.55 1.16 20.03
N ASN A 204 -37.76 -0.14 19.80
CA ASN A 204 -37.95 -0.70 18.46
C ASN A 204 -39.18 -0.07 17.80
N GLU A 205 -40.26 0.13 18.56
CA GLU A 205 -41.51 0.73 18.10
C GLU A 205 -41.33 2.21 17.76
N LEU A 206 -40.63 2.97 18.62
CA LEU A 206 -40.33 4.38 18.31
C LEU A 206 -39.49 4.49 17.03
N SER A 207 -38.51 3.61 16.85
CA SER A 207 -37.66 3.59 15.66
C SER A 207 -38.47 3.27 14.40
N ALA A 208 -39.35 2.27 14.45
CA ALA A 208 -40.27 1.94 13.36
C ALA A 208 -41.24 3.08 13.02
N PHE A 209 -41.78 3.75 14.04
CA PHE A 209 -42.65 4.91 13.86
C PHE A 209 -41.92 6.07 13.16
N ILE A 210 -40.67 6.32 13.54
CA ILE A 210 -39.79 7.30 12.87
C ILE A 210 -39.54 6.91 11.42
N GLY A 211 -39.25 5.64 11.16
CA GLY A 211 -39.09 5.11 9.81
C GLY A 211 -40.33 5.33 8.94
N LEU A 212 -41.51 5.05 9.49
CA LEU A 212 -42.77 5.29 8.80
C LEU A 212 -43.00 6.80 8.58
N TRP A 213 -42.59 7.65 9.51
CA TRP A 213 -42.67 9.10 9.35
C TRP A 213 -41.75 9.58 8.22
N LEU A 214 -40.54 9.03 8.12
CA LEU A 214 -39.62 9.31 7.02
C LEU A 214 -40.20 8.92 5.65
N ALA A 215 -41.00 7.85 5.58
CA ALA A 215 -41.71 7.47 4.36
C ALA A 215 -42.93 8.38 4.09
N GLU A 216 -44.00 8.19 4.87
CA GLU A 216 -45.35 8.71 4.59
C GLU A 216 -45.79 9.83 5.53
N GLY A 217 -44.96 10.17 6.53
CA GLY A 217 -45.29 11.16 7.55
C GLY A 217 -45.29 12.61 7.05
N SER A 218 -46.11 13.45 7.68
CA SER A 218 -46.05 14.91 7.51
C SER A 218 -46.53 15.65 8.76
N TYR A 219 -46.35 16.97 8.77
CA TYR A 219 -46.85 17.84 9.83
C TYR A 219 -47.93 18.78 9.29
N HIS A 220 -49.01 18.95 10.06
CA HIS A 220 -50.05 19.93 9.77
C HIS A 220 -50.54 20.57 11.07
N GLY A 221 -50.35 21.88 11.25
CA GLY A 221 -50.68 22.57 12.50
C GLY A 221 -49.96 21.93 13.70
N THR A 222 -50.73 21.37 14.63
CA THR A 222 -50.24 20.64 15.82
C THR A 222 -50.28 19.12 15.66
N GLU A 223 -50.49 18.61 14.45
CA GLU A 223 -50.75 17.21 14.15
C GLU A 223 -49.56 16.53 13.45
N VAL A 224 -49.31 15.28 13.83
CA VAL A 224 -48.45 14.36 13.08
C VAL A 224 -49.35 13.46 12.23
N LEU A 225 -49.17 13.50 10.92
CA LEU A 225 -50.03 12.83 9.95
C LEU A 225 -49.29 11.72 9.22
N PHE A 226 -50.00 10.65 8.86
CA PHE A 226 -49.51 9.61 7.94
C PHE A 226 -50.55 9.35 6.86
N HIS A 227 -50.09 9.09 5.64
CA HIS A 227 -50.95 8.76 4.51
C HIS A 227 -50.61 7.37 3.98
N THR A 228 -51.50 6.41 4.20
CA THR A 228 -51.32 4.99 3.82
C THR A 228 -52.51 4.50 2.99
N HIS A 229 -52.39 3.34 2.34
CA HIS A 229 -53.56 2.68 1.76
C HIS A 229 -54.50 2.14 2.85
N LYS A 230 -55.82 2.16 2.62
CA LYS A 230 -56.81 1.73 3.64
C LYS A 230 -56.59 0.30 4.16
N ASP A 231 -56.15 -0.60 3.28
CA ASP A 231 -55.88 -2.01 3.61
C ASP A 231 -54.61 -2.21 4.46
N GLU A 232 -53.79 -1.17 4.63
CA GLU A 232 -52.52 -1.24 5.35
C GLU A 232 -52.64 -0.73 6.80
N ILE A 233 -53.74 -0.04 7.14
CA ILE A 233 -53.98 0.53 8.48
C ILE A 233 -53.80 -0.54 9.57
N GLU A 234 -54.39 -1.73 9.36
CA GLU A 234 -54.36 -2.80 10.36
C GLU A 234 -52.95 -3.36 10.57
N SER A 235 -52.07 -3.26 9.58
CA SER A 235 -50.66 -3.64 9.72
C SER A 235 -49.87 -2.71 10.66
N TYR A 236 -50.37 -1.47 10.86
CA TYR A 236 -49.73 -0.45 11.70
C TYR A 236 -50.46 -0.19 13.03
N ARG A 237 -51.67 -0.73 13.24
CA ARG A 237 -52.51 -0.47 14.43
C ARG A 237 -51.75 -0.65 15.75
N ASN A 238 -51.13 -1.82 15.93
CA ASN A 238 -50.37 -2.11 17.15
C ASN A 238 -49.22 -1.12 17.39
N LEU A 239 -48.50 -0.74 16.32
CA LEU A 239 -47.44 0.27 16.41
C LEU A 239 -48.01 1.63 16.85
N PHE A 240 -49.12 2.07 16.25
CA PHE A 240 -49.75 3.33 16.60
C PHE A 240 -50.32 3.34 18.02
N ASP A 241 -50.91 2.24 18.48
CA ASP A 241 -51.43 2.11 19.85
C ASP A 241 -50.31 2.21 20.89
N ILE A 242 -49.17 1.56 20.66
CA ILE A 242 -48.00 1.65 21.55
C ILE A 242 -47.45 3.07 21.61
N ILE A 243 -47.32 3.73 20.46
CA ILE A 243 -46.84 5.13 20.39
C ILE A 243 -47.85 6.08 21.04
N ALA A 244 -49.14 5.89 20.80
CA ALA A 244 -50.20 6.70 21.39
C ALA A 244 -50.17 6.61 22.93
N ASN A 245 -50.04 5.39 23.47
CA ASN A 245 -49.88 5.17 24.91
C ASN A 245 -48.62 5.86 25.46
N LYS A 246 -47.48 5.77 24.75
CA LYS A 246 -46.21 6.40 25.17
C LYS A 246 -46.31 7.93 25.27
N PHE A 247 -47.07 8.57 24.40
CA PHE A 247 -47.28 10.03 24.42
C PHE A 247 -48.57 10.45 25.13
N ASN A 248 -49.25 9.54 25.82
CA ASN A 248 -50.55 9.76 26.46
C ASN A 248 -51.54 10.49 25.53
N THR A 249 -51.62 10.02 24.30
CA THR A 249 -52.48 10.56 23.24
C THR A 249 -53.38 9.48 22.68
N LYS A 250 -54.37 9.89 21.88
CA LYS A 250 -55.10 8.99 20.99
C LYS A 250 -54.70 9.32 19.55
N TRP A 251 -54.94 8.37 18.67
CA TRP A 251 -54.86 8.57 17.23
C TRP A 251 -56.21 8.24 16.60
N SER A 252 -56.49 8.86 15.47
CA SER A 252 -57.68 8.60 14.66
C SER A 252 -57.27 8.43 13.20
N PHE A 253 -58.20 7.99 12.36
CA PHE A 253 -57.98 7.97 10.92
C PHE A 253 -59.24 8.36 10.16
N GLU A 254 -59.04 8.99 9.01
CA GLU A 254 -60.08 9.35 8.05
C GLU A 254 -59.81 8.60 6.76
N ILE A 255 -60.83 7.92 6.20
CA ILE A 255 -60.70 7.22 4.92
C ILE A 255 -61.23 8.12 3.80
N ASP A 256 -60.40 8.34 2.80
CA ASP A 256 -60.77 8.99 1.55
C ASP A 256 -60.43 8.05 0.38
N ASN A 257 -61.47 7.54 -0.29
CA ASN A 257 -61.37 6.56 -1.37
C ASN A 257 -60.58 5.29 -0.97
N ASN A 258 -59.37 5.14 -1.50
CA ASN A 258 -58.47 4.00 -1.24
C ASN A 258 -57.36 4.33 -0.23
N TYR A 259 -57.35 5.56 0.30
CA TYR A 259 -56.33 6.04 1.21
C TYR A 259 -56.90 6.34 2.58
N ALA A 260 -56.04 6.25 3.59
CA ALA A 260 -56.34 6.58 4.95
C ALA A 260 -55.34 7.62 5.46
N LYS A 261 -55.88 8.69 6.03
CA LYS A 261 -55.14 9.73 6.73
C LYS A 261 -55.18 9.42 8.21
N ILE A 262 -54.05 9.03 8.78
CA ILE A 262 -53.89 8.77 10.22
C ILE A 262 -53.43 10.07 10.89
N ILE A 263 -54.03 10.39 12.04
CA ILE A 263 -53.90 11.68 12.71
C ILE A 263 -53.52 11.47 14.18
N PHE A 264 -52.40 12.08 14.59
CA PHE A 264 -52.01 12.25 15.99
C PHE A 264 -52.08 13.73 16.35
N SER A 265 -53.17 14.16 16.98
CA SER A 265 -53.37 15.56 17.40
C SER A 265 -52.75 15.82 18.77
N ASN A 266 -51.42 15.83 18.85
CA ASN A 266 -50.69 16.07 20.09
C ASN A 266 -49.52 17.05 19.90
N SER A 267 -49.65 18.24 20.51
CA SER A 267 -48.64 19.29 20.38
C SER A 267 -47.29 18.96 21.03
N PHE A 268 -47.26 18.11 22.05
CA PHE A 268 -46.02 17.65 22.67
C PHE A 268 -45.30 16.66 21.74
N MET A 269 -46.02 15.71 21.16
CA MET A 269 -45.48 14.74 20.18
C MET A 269 -44.88 15.45 18.96
N LEU A 270 -45.55 16.47 18.42
CA LEU A 270 -44.99 17.29 17.34
C LEU A 270 -43.66 17.93 17.75
N LYS A 271 -43.60 18.56 18.93
CA LYS A 271 -42.39 19.21 19.45
C LYS A 271 -41.29 18.19 19.72
N PHE A 272 -41.63 17.03 20.28
CA PHE A 272 -40.73 15.90 20.45
C PHE A 272 -40.10 15.49 19.13
N MET A 273 -40.91 15.22 18.10
CA MET A 273 -40.41 14.79 16.78
C MET A 273 -39.43 15.81 16.18
N LYS A 274 -39.79 17.10 16.24
CA LYS A 274 -38.91 18.18 15.77
C LYS A 274 -37.63 18.31 16.58
N SER A 275 -37.71 18.16 17.91
CA SER A 275 -36.57 18.28 18.82
C SER A 275 -35.55 17.15 18.65
N ILE A 276 -35.97 15.97 18.18
CA ILE A 276 -35.07 14.85 17.88
C ILE A 276 -34.54 14.87 16.45
N GLY A 277 -34.75 15.98 15.72
CA GLY A 277 -34.20 16.19 14.39
C GLY A 277 -35.05 15.69 13.23
N LEU A 278 -36.32 15.30 13.44
CA LEU A 278 -37.25 15.02 12.33
C LEU A 278 -37.84 16.32 11.80
N ASN A 279 -37.01 17.08 11.11
CA ASN A 279 -37.40 18.32 10.45
C ASN A 279 -37.25 18.19 8.93
N TYR A 280 -37.86 19.13 8.21
CA TYR A 280 -37.61 19.29 6.78
C TYR A 280 -36.38 20.19 6.59
N LEU A 281 -35.36 19.70 5.90
CA LEU A 281 -34.20 20.48 5.47
C LEU A 281 -34.37 20.78 3.97
N ASN A 282 -34.45 22.06 3.59
CA ASN A 282 -34.72 22.48 2.21
C ASN A 282 -35.94 21.76 1.59
N GLY A 283 -37.00 21.56 2.39
CA GLY A 283 -38.23 20.88 1.97
C GLY A 283 -38.14 19.34 1.93
N ASN A 284 -36.99 18.75 2.23
CA ASN A 284 -36.76 17.30 2.20
C ASN A 284 -36.59 16.70 3.61
N LYS A 285 -37.02 15.45 3.78
CA LYS A 285 -36.78 14.70 5.02
C LYS A 285 -35.33 14.17 5.05
N VAL A 286 -34.75 14.06 6.25
CA VAL A 286 -33.37 13.62 6.48
C VAL A 286 -33.32 12.67 7.68
N ILE A 287 -32.42 11.68 7.67
CA ILE A 287 -32.20 10.81 8.83
C ILE A 287 -31.43 11.58 9.92
N PRO A 288 -31.95 11.67 11.16
CA PRO A 288 -31.24 12.29 12.27
C PRO A 288 -29.90 11.60 12.56
N ASN A 289 -28.87 12.38 12.92
CA ASN A 289 -27.52 11.86 13.13
C ASN A 289 -27.41 10.80 14.23
N TRP A 290 -28.25 10.89 15.27
CA TRP A 290 -28.23 9.95 16.38
C TRP A 290 -28.60 8.51 15.96
N VAL A 291 -29.34 8.33 14.85
CA VAL A 291 -29.73 7.00 14.34
C VAL A 291 -28.51 6.14 14.00
N PHE A 292 -27.43 6.76 13.49
CA PHE A 292 -26.19 6.05 13.13
C PHE A 292 -25.37 5.60 14.34
N SER A 293 -25.79 6.00 15.55
CA SER A 293 -25.17 5.62 16.82
C SER A 293 -26.13 4.84 17.72
N THR A 294 -27.17 4.21 17.18
CA THR A 294 -28.11 3.39 17.95
C THR A 294 -27.89 1.90 17.65
N GLU A 295 -28.31 1.02 18.57
CA GLU A 295 -28.31 -0.44 18.39
C GLU A 295 -28.88 -0.88 17.02
N LEU A 296 -28.28 -1.94 16.47
CA LEU A 296 -28.68 -2.53 15.18
C LEU A 296 -30.16 -2.90 15.14
N ASP A 297 -30.73 -3.44 16.21
CA ASP A 297 -32.16 -3.77 16.26
C ASP A 297 -33.05 -2.53 16.06
N LYS A 298 -32.66 -1.39 16.62
CA LYS A 298 -33.42 -0.13 16.49
C LYS A 298 -33.34 0.40 15.07
N ILE A 299 -32.15 0.37 14.46
CA ILE A 299 -31.94 0.73 13.06
C ILE A 299 -32.74 -0.19 12.13
N ALA A 300 -32.75 -1.50 12.39
CA ALA A 300 -33.52 -2.47 11.65
C ALA A 300 -35.02 -2.16 11.67
N PHE A 301 -35.58 -1.82 12.85
CA PHE A 301 -36.98 -1.41 12.96
C PHE A 301 -37.27 -0.08 12.26
N LEU A 302 -36.35 0.90 12.29
CA LEU A 302 -36.48 2.13 11.51
C LEU A 302 -36.55 1.84 10.02
N LEU A 303 -35.63 1.01 9.50
CA LEU A 303 -35.66 0.58 8.10
C LEU A 303 -36.94 -0.19 7.78
N LYS A 304 -37.42 -1.05 8.68
CA LYS A 304 -38.69 -1.78 8.53
C LYS A 304 -39.86 -0.83 8.37
N GLY A 305 -39.95 0.20 9.20
CA GLY A 305 -40.98 1.25 9.09
C GLY A 305 -40.91 1.99 7.75
N LEU A 306 -39.71 2.40 7.35
CA LEU A 306 -39.46 3.11 6.09
C LEU A 306 -39.84 2.29 4.86
N PHE A 307 -39.35 1.05 4.77
CA PHE A 307 -39.65 0.14 3.66
C PHE A 307 -41.12 -0.31 3.67
N SER A 308 -41.78 -0.35 4.82
CA SER A 308 -43.21 -0.66 4.88
C SER A 308 -44.05 0.46 4.27
N GLY A 309 -43.72 1.73 4.49
CA GLY A 309 -44.37 2.84 3.80
C GLY A 309 -43.99 2.89 2.31
N ASP A 310 -42.80 3.41 2.01
CA ASP A 310 -42.39 3.76 0.64
C ASP A 310 -41.79 2.58 -0.16
N GLY A 311 -41.51 1.45 0.48
CA GLY A 311 -40.88 0.30 -0.16
C GLY A 311 -41.85 -0.60 -0.93
N THR A 312 -41.30 -1.30 -1.92
CA THR A 312 -41.99 -2.24 -2.79
C THR A 312 -41.18 -3.53 -2.92
N ASN A 313 -41.88 -4.65 -3.08
CA ASN A 313 -41.30 -5.94 -3.43
C ASN A 313 -42.01 -6.48 -4.67
N ASN A 314 -41.28 -6.71 -5.75
CA ASN A 314 -41.79 -7.35 -6.96
C ASN A 314 -40.95 -8.58 -7.30
N LYS A 315 -41.42 -9.77 -6.91
CA LYS A 315 -40.73 -11.06 -7.15
C LYS A 315 -39.25 -11.04 -6.70
N GLY A 316 -39.03 -10.55 -5.47
CA GLY A 316 -37.71 -10.44 -4.86
C GLY A 316 -36.88 -9.26 -5.36
N ALA A 317 -37.44 -8.35 -6.16
CA ALA A 317 -36.83 -7.05 -6.43
C ALA A 317 -37.36 -6.04 -5.40
N ILE A 318 -36.63 -5.87 -4.31
CA ILE A 318 -36.95 -4.87 -3.28
C ILE A 318 -36.42 -3.52 -3.73
N SER A 319 -37.29 -2.51 -3.72
CA SER A 319 -36.89 -1.14 -4.04
C SER A 319 -37.74 -0.11 -3.32
N PHE A 320 -37.18 1.09 -3.09
CA PHE A 320 -37.94 2.26 -2.67
C PHE A 320 -37.47 3.49 -3.45
N SER A 321 -38.37 4.46 -3.64
CA SER A 321 -38.09 5.72 -4.35
C SER A 321 -38.20 6.91 -3.39
N GLN A 322 -37.31 7.89 -3.51
CA GLN A 322 -37.33 9.11 -2.71
C GLN A 322 -36.85 10.33 -3.50
N SER A 323 -37.41 11.52 -3.20
CA SER A 323 -36.98 12.79 -3.83
C SER A 323 -35.67 13.32 -3.25
N SER A 324 -35.41 13.03 -1.98
CA SER A 324 -34.21 13.45 -1.25
C SER A 324 -33.02 12.53 -1.53
N LYS A 325 -31.98 13.06 -2.17
CA LYS A 325 -30.69 12.37 -2.41
C LYS A 325 -30.04 11.96 -1.08
N THR A 326 -29.96 12.88 -0.13
CA THR A 326 -29.35 12.65 1.19
C THR A 326 -30.05 11.52 1.96
N LEU A 327 -31.39 11.49 1.94
CA LEU A 327 -32.14 10.44 2.61
C LEU A 327 -31.88 9.06 1.99
N ILE A 328 -31.80 8.97 0.66
CA ILE A 328 -31.58 7.68 0.01
C ILE A 328 -30.16 7.15 0.22
N GLU A 329 -29.17 8.04 0.29
CA GLU A 329 -27.78 7.72 0.61
C GLU A 329 -27.66 7.27 2.08
N ASP A 330 -28.27 8.00 3.01
CA ASP A 330 -28.31 7.62 4.43
C ASP A 330 -28.92 6.23 4.63
N VAL A 331 -29.99 5.88 3.88
CA VAL A 331 -30.60 4.54 3.94
C VAL A 331 -29.69 3.47 3.36
N LYS A 332 -29.02 3.72 2.22
CA LYS A 332 -28.03 2.78 1.65
C LYS A 332 -26.95 2.43 2.67
N SER A 333 -26.48 3.45 3.37
CA SER A 333 -25.51 3.38 4.45
C SER A 333 -25.99 2.56 5.65
N LEU A 334 -27.22 2.78 6.14
CA LEU A 334 -27.80 1.97 7.21
C LEU A 334 -28.00 0.50 6.79
N LEU A 335 -28.35 0.23 5.53
CA LEU A 335 -28.46 -1.13 5.00
C LEU A 335 -27.10 -1.85 4.99
N LEU A 336 -26.01 -1.14 4.68
CA LEU A 336 -24.66 -1.70 4.69
C LEU A 336 -24.18 -2.14 6.09
N MET A 337 -24.73 -1.57 7.16
CA MET A 337 -24.48 -2.05 8.54
C MET A 337 -24.95 -3.49 8.77
N PHE A 338 -25.91 -3.97 7.97
CA PHE A 338 -26.40 -5.36 7.98
C PHE A 338 -25.80 -6.21 6.85
N GLY A 339 -24.85 -5.68 6.07
CA GLY A 339 -24.34 -6.33 4.87
C GLY A 339 -25.36 -6.38 3.72
N ILE A 340 -26.43 -5.57 3.80
CA ILE A 340 -27.45 -5.48 2.75
C ILE A 340 -26.95 -4.52 1.68
N HIS A 341 -26.52 -5.08 0.55
CA HIS A 341 -26.01 -4.30 -0.58
C HIS A 341 -27.17 -3.77 -1.41
N SER A 342 -27.07 -2.51 -1.85
CA SER A 342 -28.06 -1.87 -2.71
C SER A 342 -27.42 -0.91 -3.71
N LYS A 343 -28.17 -0.56 -4.75
CA LYS A 343 -27.78 0.42 -5.78
C LYS A 343 -28.77 1.57 -5.82
N ILE A 344 -28.28 2.78 -6.07
CA ILE A 344 -29.10 3.98 -6.28
C ILE A 344 -29.10 4.32 -7.78
N SER A 345 -30.26 4.51 -8.37
CA SER A 345 -30.41 4.95 -9.77
C SER A 345 -31.33 6.15 -9.84
N LEU A 346 -31.03 7.11 -10.73
CA LEU A 346 -31.99 8.15 -11.09
C LEU A 346 -33.13 7.54 -11.90
N SER A 347 -34.37 7.82 -11.49
CA SER A 347 -35.56 7.45 -12.24
C SER A 347 -36.03 8.65 -13.04
N GLU A 348 -35.92 8.56 -14.37
CA GLU A 348 -36.50 9.52 -15.32
C GLU A 348 -38.03 9.37 -15.45
N LYS A 349 -38.62 8.37 -14.76
CA LYS A 349 -40.06 8.16 -14.78
C LYS A 349 -40.70 8.98 -13.68
N SER A 350 -41.76 9.70 -14.05
CA SER A 350 -42.70 10.36 -13.17
C SER A 350 -43.34 9.34 -12.20
N ASP A 351 -42.67 9.04 -11.09
CA ASP A 351 -43.28 8.32 -9.98
C ASP A 351 -44.32 9.28 -9.37
N LYS A 352 -45.56 8.80 -9.28
CA LYS A 352 -46.73 9.54 -8.77
C LYS A 352 -46.76 9.40 -7.25
N LYS A 353 -46.49 10.47 -6.49
CA LYS A 353 -46.59 10.47 -5.02
C LYS A 353 -47.78 11.30 -4.57
N ILE A 354 -48.45 10.88 -3.51
CA ILE A 354 -49.56 11.65 -2.94
C ILE A 354 -49.01 12.67 -1.96
N ILE A 355 -49.17 13.95 -2.27
CA ILE A 355 -48.83 15.07 -1.40
C ILE A 355 -50.16 15.76 -1.07
N LEU A 356 -50.50 15.83 0.22
CA LEU A 356 -51.73 16.50 0.70
C LEU A 356 -53.01 15.96 0.01
N GLY A 357 -53.10 14.64 -0.20
CA GLY A 357 -54.26 14.01 -0.88
C GLY A 357 -54.29 14.17 -2.40
N LYS A 358 -53.27 14.79 -3.03
CA LYS A 358 -53.18 14.95 -4.49
C LYS A 358 -52.03 14.14 -5.09
N LEU A 359 -52.30 13.49 -6.22
CA LEU A 359 -51.29 12.79 -7.02
C LEU A 359 -50.35 13.81 -7.68
N CYS A 360 -49.09 13.85 -7.28
CA CYS A 360 -48.05 14.74 -7.81
C CYS A 360 -47.01 13.93 -8.60
N ASN A 361 -46.64 14.41 -9.78
CA ASN A 361 -45.52 13.86 -10.56
C ASN A 361 -44.21 14.41 -10.01
N ILE A 362 -43.33 13.55 -9.52
CA ILE A 362 -41.96 13.92 -9.15
C ILE A 362 -41.13 13.84 -10.44
N LYS A 363 -40.51 14.96 -10.87
CA LYS A 363 -39.77 15.02 -12.14
C LYS A 363 -38.43 14.27 -12.08
N ASP A 364 -37.81 14.16 -10.90
CA ASP A 364 -36.58 13.40 -10.68
C ASP A 364 -36.65 12.71 -9.31
N ALA A 365 -36.69 11.37 -9.29
CA ALA A 365 -36.69 10.59 -8.06
C ALA A 365 -35.50 9.62 -8.03
N TYR A 366 -34.84 9.51 -6.89
CA TYR A 366 -33.81 8.51 -6.68
C TYR A 366 -34.49 7.19 -6.29
N ARG A 367 -34.09 6.09 -6.94
CA ARG A 367 -34.57 4.75 -6.63
C ARG A 367 -33.44 3.90 -6.07
N LEU A 368 -33.63 3.38 -4.86
CA LEU A 368 -32.74 2.41 -4.25
C LEU A 368 -33.29 1.01 -4.51
N THR A 369 -32.45 0.13 -5.06
CA THR A 369 -32.79 -1.27 -5.32
C THR A 369 -31.83 -2.17 -4.57
N ILE A 370 -32.37 -3.08 -3.75
CA ILE A 370 -31.57 -4.08 -3.04
C ILE A 370 -31.15 -5.18 -4.02
N TYR A 371 -29.88 -5.59 -3.95
CA TYR A 371 -29.39 -6.72 -4.73
C TYR A 371 -30.06 -8.01 -4.25
N LYS A 372 -30.45 -8.89 -5.18
CA LYS A 372 -31.18 -10.13 -4.82
C LYS A 372 -30.42 -11.01 -3.85
N GLU A 373 -29.10 -10.96 -3.89
CA GLU A 373 -28.20 -11.66 -2.97
C GLU A 373 -28.37 -11.22 -1.51
N SER A 374 -28.81 -9.98 -1.29
CA SER A 374 -29.06 -9.42 0.03
C SER A 374 -30.51 -9.61 0.51
N ASN A 375 -31.39 -10.26 -0.27
CA ASN A 375 -32.78 -10.52 0.14
C ASN A 375 -32.87 -11.33 1.42
N ILE A 376 -31.98 -12.31 1.62
CA ILE A 376 -31.94 -13.13 2.85
C ILE A 376 -31.65 -12.26 4.07
N LEU A 377 -30.65 -11.37 3.97
CA LEU A 377 -30.29 -10.45 5.04
C LEU A 377 -31.40 -9.41 5.27
N PHE A 378 -32.03 -8.93 4.21
CA PHE A 378 -33.17 -8.02 4.33
C PHE A 378 -34.35 -8.70 5.04
N ASP A 379 -34.69 -9.94 4.68
CA ASP A 379 -35.78 -10.69 5.32
C ASP A 379 -35.50 -10.96 6.80
N LYS A 380 -34.25 -11.30 7.11
CA LYS A 380 -33.79 -11.61 8.47
C LYS A 380 -33.76 -10.40 9.39
N TYR A 381 -33.19 -9.28 8.93
CA TYR A 381 -32.94 -8.13 9.79
C TYR A 381 -34.00 -7.04 9.67
N VAL A 382 -34.46 -6.71 8.45
CA VAL A 382 -35.32 -5.54 8.20
C VAL A 382 -36.78 -5.95 8.02
N SER A 383 -37.11 -6.72 6.99
CA SER A 383 -38.47 -7.18 6.63
C SER A 383 -39.48 -6.04 6.38
N PHE A 384 -40.76 -6.39 6.19
CA PHE A 384 -41.90 -5.46 6.07
C PHE A 384 -42.95 -5.74 7.16
N PHE A 385 -43.64 -4.70 7.63
CA PHE A 385 -44.86 -4.83 8.44
C PHE A 385 -46.02 -5.37 7.61
N ILE A 386 -46.11 -4.94 6.36
CA ILE A 386 -47.21 -5.30 5.46
C ILE A 386 -46.99 -6.70 4.90
N ALA A 387 -47.91 -7.63 5.21
CA ALA A 387 -47.85 -9.02 4.78
C ALA A 387 -47.72 -9.20 3.26
N LYS A 388 -48.46 -8.41 2.46
CA LYS A 388 -48.39 -8.48 0.97
C LYS A 388 -47.02 -8.07 0.39
N LYS A 389 -46.20 -7.34 1.14
CA LYS A 389 -44.85 -6.90 0.70
C LYS A 389 -43.75 -7.89 1.12
N GLN A 390 -44.04 -8.84 2.02
CA GLN A 390 -43.05 -9.81 2.50
C GLN A 390 -42.46 -10.67 1.38
N LEU A 391 -41.21 -11.09 1.55
CA LEU A 391 -40.51 -11.96 0.63
C LEU A 391 -41.08 -13.38 0.73
N LYS A 392 -41.30 -14.04 -0.42
CA LYS A 392 -41.65 -15.45 -0.47
C LYS A 392 -40.37 -16.30 -0.43
N LYS A 393 -40.50 -17.57 -0.06
CA LYS A 393 -39.36 -18.52 -0.06
C LYS A 393 -38.60 -18.54 -1.40
N GLU A 394 -39.31 -18.40 -2.51
CA GLU A 394 -38.73 -18.35 -3.86
C GLU A 394 -37.87 -17.09 -4.10
N ASP A 395 -38.22 -15.96 -3.46
CA ASP A 395 -37.54 -14.68 -3.59
C ASP A 395 -36.18 -14.65 -2.85
N LEU A 396 -35.98 -15.61 -1.94
CA LEU A 396 -34.74 -15.80 -1.17
C LEU A 396 -33.71 -16.66 -1.92
N ILE A 397 -34.09 -17.32 -3.02
CA ILE A 397 -33.22 -18.24 -3.75
C ILE A 397 -32.36 -17.49 -4.77
N VAL A 398 -31.08 -17.35 -4.47
CA VAL A 398 -30.08 -16.78 -5.38
C VAL A 398 -29.53 -17.89 -6.29
N LYS A 399 -29.85 -17.85 -7.59
CA LYS A 399 -29.37 -18.87 -8.55
C LYS A 399 -27.88 -18.71 -8.94
N ARG A 400 -27.35 -17.49 -8.91
CA ARG A 400 -25.92 -17.15 -9.17
C ARG A 400 -25.58 -15.86 -8.42
N PRO A 401 -24.64 -15.87 -7.46
CA PRO A 401 -24.16 -14.65 -6.83
C PRO A 401 -23.37 -13.80 -7.84
N SER A 402 -23.56 -12.48 -7.83
CA SER A 402 -22.80 -11.52 -8.64
C SER A 402 -21.40 -11.19 -8.09
N PHE A 403 -20.89 -11.94 -7.10
CA PHE A 403 -19.53 -11.77 -6.56
C PHE A 403 -18.49 -12.16 -7.62
N ASN A 404 -18.07 -11.18 -8.41
CA ASN A 404 -16.90 -11.28 -9.28
C ASN A 404 -15.64 -11.30 -8.41
N ILE A 405 -15.28 -12.45 -7.84
CA ILE A 405 -13.85 -12.69 -7.63
C ILE A 405 -13.28 -12.87 -9.04
N PRO A 406 -12.33 -12.03 -9.49
CA PRO A 406 -11.63 -12.26 -10.75
C PRO A 406 -10.75 -13.49 -10.60
N ILE A 407 -11.36 -14.66 -10.75
CA ILE A 407 -10.70 -15.96 -10.76
C ILE A 407 -10.23 -16.21 -12.20
N SER A 408 -9.00 -16.70 -12.36
CA SER A 408 -8.44 -17.04 -13.68
C SER A 408 -9.37 -17.90 -14.54
N GLU A 409 -9.29 -17.72 -15.86
CA GLU A 409 -10.13 -18.43 -16.82
C GLU A 409 -9.96 -19.96 -16.72
N GLU A 410 -8.77 -20.42 -16.33
CA GLU A 410 -8.45 -21.81 -16.05
C GLU A 410 -9.23 -22.39 -14.86
N LYS A 411 -9.34 -21.66 -13.74
CA LYS A 411 -10.17 -22.06 -12.59
C LYS A 411 -11.67 -21.96 -12.89
N ARG A 412 -12.11 -20.96 -13.68
CA ARG A 412 -13.49 -20.90 -14.21
C ARG A 412 -13.79 -22.10 -15.10
N ARG A 413 -12.83 -22.57 -15.89
CA ARG A 413 -12.93 -23.76 -16.75
C ARG A 413 -13.00 -25.04 -15.90
N LYS A 414 -12.21 -25.16 -14.83
CA LYS A 414 -12.30 -26.26 -13.84
C LYS A 414 -13.65 -26.30 -13.11
N LEU A 415 -14.22 -25.14 -12.77
CA LEU A 415 -15.57 -25.05 -12.19
C LEU A 415 -16.68 -25.37 -13.21
N ARG A 416 -16.46 -25.06 -14.50
CA ARG A 416 -17.39 -25.37 -15.61
C ARG A 416 -17.32 -26.84 -16.07
N LEU A 417 -16.20 -27.52 -15.86
CA LEU A 417 -15.98 -28.93 -16.23
C LEU A 417 -16.79 -29.95 -15.41
N PHE A 418 -17.45 -29.52 -14.32
CA PHE A 418 -18.52 -30.29 -13.68
C PHE A 418 -19.82 -30.21 -14.50
N GLY A 419 -19.75 -30.84 -15.68
CA GLY A 419 -20.84 -31.02 -16.63
C GLY A 419 -21.95 -31.92 -16.09
N ARG A 420 -23.14 -31.75 -16.68
CA ARG A 420 -24.39 -32.43 -16.37
C ARG A 420 -24.23 -33.96 -16.55
N ASN A 421 -24.75 -34.74 -15.60
CA ASN A 421 -24.95 -36.21 -15.67
C ASN A 421 -23.98 -37.11 -14.89
N THR A 422 -23.72 -36.83 -13.62
CA THR A 422 -23.37 -37.90 -12.68
C THR A 422 -24.19 -37.77 -11.41
N VAL A 423 -24.58 -38.93 -10.87
CA VAL A 423 -25.40 -39.15 -9.67
C VAL A 423 -24.92 -38.33 -8.46
N SER A 424 -23.64 -37.95 -8.46
CA SER A 424 -23.03 -37.00 -7.53
C SER A 424 -23.70 -35.62 -7.51
N LYS A 425 -24.29 -35.14 -8.62
CA LYS A 425 -25.06 -33.89 -8.64
C LYS A 425 -26.46 -34.06 -8.05
N ARG A 426 -27.05 -35.26 -7.99
CA ARG A 426 -28.35 -35.47 -7.32
C ARG A 426 -28.18 -35.52 -5.80
N VAL A 427 -27.13 -36.18 -5.32
CA VAL A 427 -26.76 -36.18 -3.88
C VAL A 427 -26.20 -34.82 -3.44
N LEU A 428 -25.44 -34.13 -4.30
CA LEU A 428 -24.97 -32.76 -4.04
C LEU A 428 -26.10 -31.74 -4.20
N LEU A 429 -27.06 -31.90 -5.13
CA LEU A 429 -28.26 -31.04 -5.24
C LEU A 429 -29.26 -31.31 -4.12
N GLU A 430 -29.44 -32.54 -3.64
CA GLU A 430 -30.27 -32.85 -2.46
C GLU A 430 -29.63 -32.30 -1.17
N LYS A 431 -28.28 -32.32 -1.08
CA LYS A 431 -27.54 -31.61 -0.02
C LYS A 431 -27.48 -30.08 -0.20
N LEU A 432 -27.53 -29.56 -1.42
CA LEU A 432 -27.52 -28.10 -1.73
C LEU A 432 -28.92 -27.48 -1.70
N GLU A 433 -29.99 -28.24 -1.96
CA GLU A 433 -31.37 -27.79 -1.80
C GLU A 433 -31.76 -27.69 -0.33
N SER A 434 -31.10 -28.45 0.54
CA SER A 434 -31.21 -28.33 1.99
C SER A 434 -30.29 -27.27 2.62
N SER A 435 -29.32 -26.70 1.89
CA SER A 435 -28.28 -25.82 2.48
C SER A 435 -27.86 -24.56 1.69
N LYS A 436 -28.53 -24.23 0.57
CA LYS A 436 -28.21 -23.02 -0.25
C LYS A 436 -28.24 -21.71 0.53
N THR A 437 -29.04 -21.61 1.59
CA THR A 437 -29.15 -20.40 2.42
C THR A 437 -27.90 -20.19 3.28
N ILE A 438 -27.35 -21.26 3.85
CA ILE A 438 -26.27 -21.22 4.85
C ILE A 438 -24.94 -20.77 4.22
N ILE A 439 -24.61 -21.21 3.00
CA ILE A 439 -23.32 -20.88 2.36
C ILE A 439 -23.26 -19.40 1.91
N ILE A 440 -24.38 -18.82 1.48
CA ILE A 440 -24.44 -17.41 1.09
C ILE A 440 -24.45 -16.53 2.34
N GLU A 441 -25.22 -16.90 3.36
CA GLU A 441 -25.17 -16.23 4.67
C GLU A 441 -23.75 -16.27 5.25
N ASP A 442 -23.09 -17.43 5.33
CA ASP A 442 -21.72 -17.54 5.88
C ASP A 442 -20.69 -16.77 5.04
N TYR A 443 -20.80 -16.74 3.71
CA TYR A 443 -19.87 -15.99 2.87
C TYR A 443 -20.03 -14.47 3.00
N ILE A 444 -21.27 -13.98 3.10
CA ILE A 444 -21.57 -12.55 3.28
C ILE A 444 -21.31 -12.13 4.73
N ILE A 445 -21.57 -12.99 5.71
CA ILE A 445 -21.39 -12.68 7.13
C ILE A 445 -19.91 -12.78 7.55
N ASN A 446 -19.13 -13.73 7.02
CA ASN A 446 -17.77 -13.99 7.53
C ASN A 446 -16.63 -13.33 6.73
N ASN A 447 -16.91 -12.66 5.60
CA ASN A 447 -15.91 -11.84 4.89
C ASN A 447 -16.09 -10.35 5.23
N ASP A 448 -15.03 -9.73 5.76
CA ASP A 448 -15.06 -8.29 6.07
C ASP A 448 -14.91 -7.41 4.81
N ILE A 449 -14.31 -7.94 3.73
CA ILE A 449 -14.06 -7.20 2.48
C ILE A 449 -14.79 -7.79 1.25
N ASN A 450 -15.04 -6.94 0.27
CA ASN A 450 -15.62 -7.27 -1.04
C ASN A 450 -14.81 -6.62 -2.17
N TYR A 451 -15.03 -7.06 -3.41
CA TYR A 451 -14.39 -6.51 -4.60
C TYR A 451 -15.43 -5.87 -5.52
N ASP A 452 -15.27 -4.58 -5.78
CA ASP A 452 -16.19 -3.83 -6.63
C ASP A 452 -15.48 -3.25 -7.84
N LYS A 453 -16.11 -3.38 -9.01
CA LYS A 453 -15.48 -3.04 -10.28
C LYS A 453 -15.57 -1.54 -10.53
N VAL A 454 -14.45 -0.90 -10.85
CA VAL A 454 -14.39 0.52 -11.24
C VAL A 454 -15.06 0.71 -12.60
N ILE A 455 -15.99 1.66 -12.68
CA ILE A 455 -16.71 2.00 -13.92
C ILE A 455 -16.36 3.40 -14.44
N SER A 456 -15.97 4.33 -13.56
CA SER A 456 -15.45 5.65 -13.94
C SER A 456 -14.37 6.11 -12.98
N ASN A 457 -13.46 6.95 -13.49
CA ASN A 457 -12.42 7.63 -12.74
C ASN A 457 -12.15 8.96 -13.44
N GLU A 458 -12.85 10.00 -13.02
CA GLU A 458 -12.93 11.28 -13.73
C GLU A 458 -12.24 12.36 -12.91
N LYS A 459 -11.46 13.22 -13.59
CA LYS A 459 -10.89 14.40 -12.97
C LYS A 459 -11.98 15.46 -12.84
N LEU A 460 -12.21 15.96 -11.63
CA LEU A 460 -13.17 17.04 -11.38
C LEU A 460 -12.56 18.38 -11.82
N GLU A 461 -13.39 19.23 -12.45
CA GLU A 461 -13.02 20.60 -12.83
C GLU A 461 -13.12 21.59 -11.65
N ASP A 462 -13.71 21.17 -10.54
CA ASP A 462 -13.95 22.02 -9.38
C ASP A 462 -12.67 22.39 -8.62
N ASN A 463 -12.50 23.70 -8.37
CA ASN A 463 -11.42 24.25 -7.54
C ASN A 463 -11.71 24.04 -6.04
N ILE A 464 -11.65 22.79 -5.59
CA ILE A 464 -11.63 22.47 -4.16
C ILE A 464 -10.35 23.09 -3.58
N LYS A 465 -10.51 24.19 -2.83
CA LYS A 465 -9.40 25.00 -2.30
C LYS A 465 -8.75 24.40 -1.06
N LYS A 466 -9.50 23.58 -0.31
CA LYS A 466 -9.08 23.06 0.99
C LYS A 466 -9.45 21.60 1.14
N VAL A 467 -8.62 20.90 1.90
CA VAL A 467 -8.70 19.46 2.14
C VAL A 467 -8.27 19.15 3.58
N TYR A 468 -8.83 18.09 4.18
CA TYR A 468 -8.51 17.63 5.54
C TYR A 468 -7.83 16.25 5.57
N ASP A 469 -6.86 16.10 6.48
CA ASP A 469 -6.12 14.88 6.86
C ASP A 469 -6.39 14.43 8.33
N ILE A 470 -6.24 13.12 8.63
CA ILE A 470 -6.60 12.31 9.82
C ILE A 470 -5.48 11.25 9.99
N THR A 471 -5.10 10.82 11.18
CA THR A 471 -4.02 9.80 11.34
C THR A 471 -4.41 8.70 12.34
N VAL A 472 -3.90 7.47 12.18
CA VAL A 472 -4.23 6.26 12.97
C VAL A 472 -2.98 5.39 13.26
N LYS A 473 -2.90 4.66 14.40
CA LYS A 473 -1.71 3.87 14.84
C LYS A 473 -1.75 2.36 14.45
N ASP A 474 -0.57 1.75 14.25
CA ASP A 474 -0.23 0.31 14.16
C ASP A 474 -0.64 -0.48 12.88
N ASN A 475 -1.34 0.13 11.92
CA ASN A 475 -1.69 -0.48 10.62
C ASN A 475 -1.14 0.41 9.47
N HIS A 476 -0.79 -0.17 8.31
CA HIS A 476 -0.56 0.65 7.10
C HIS A 476 -1.88 1.36 6.79
N THR A 477 -1.80 2.68 6.79
CA THR A 477 -2.96 3.56 6.89
C THR A 477 -3.91 3.32 5.73
N PHE A 478 -5.18 3.02 6.05
CA PHE A 478 -6.32 3.60 5.35
C PHE A 478 -7.04 4.49 6.37
N ILE A 479 -7.30 5.70 5.92
CA ILE A 479 -7.64 7.02 6.52
C ILE A 479 -6.50 7.98 7.02
N LEU A 480 -6.15 8.92 6.11
CA LEU A 480 -5.24 10.08 5.93
C LEU A 480 -3.69 10.07 5.96
N SER A 481 -3.08 10.61 4.89
CA SER A 481 -1.67 10.67 4.51
C SER A 481 -1.31 12.14 4.20
N ASN A 482 -0.40 12.81 4.91
CA ASN A 482 0.94 12.36 5.22
C ASN A 482 1.47 12.78 6.60
N SER A 483 1.88 11.77 7.37
CA SER A 483 3.25 11.68 7.89
C SER A 483 3.74 10.23 7.67
N CYS A 484 4.61 10.07 6.67
CA CYS A 484 5.37 8.88 6.24
C CYS A 484 4.69 7.48 6.31
N VAL A 485 4.36 6.95 5.12
CA VAL A 485 4.32 5.50 4.85
C VAL A 485 5.74 5.05 4.48
N ILE A 486 6.37 4.22 5.31
CA ILE A 486 7.62 3.55 4.92
C ILE A 486 7.23 2.30 4.13
N SER A 487 7.32 2.42 2.81
CA SER A 487 7.27 1.28 1.88
C SER A 487 8.45 0.35 2.14
N ASN A 488 8.24 -0.94 1.88
CA ASN A 488 9.30 -1.96 1.88
C ASN A 488 10.33 -1.76 0.75
N SER A 489 10.25 -0.67 -0.04
CA SER A 489 11.14 -0.35 -1.17
C SER A 489 12.37 0.49 -0.81
N GLY A 490 12.55 0.87 0.47
CA GLY A 490 13.64 1.78 0.89
C GLY A 490 13.49 3.23 0.41
N GLU A 491 12.31 3.58 -0.12
CA GLU A 491 11.95 4.90 -0.64
C GLU A 491 10.48 5.23 -0.29
N PRO A 492 10.11 6.51 -0.13
CA PRO A 492 10.97 7.69 -0.27
C PRO A 492 11.92 7.88 0.94
N GLY A 493 13.10 8.47 0.71
CA GLY A 493 13.90 9.08 1.77
C GLY A 493 13.18 10.30 2.36
N ILE A 494 13.64 10.81 3.51
CA ILE A 494 13.01 11.95 4.20
C ILE A 494 13.85 13.21 4.03
N LEU A 495 13.19 14.31 3.66
CA LEU A 495 13.73 15.67 3.67
C LEU A 495 13.08 16.48 4.78
N LEU A 496 13.90 17.21 5.54
CA LEU A 496 13.46 18.04 6.66
C LEU A 496 13.39 19.49 6.19
N TRP A 497 12.28 19.83 5.52
CA TRP A 497 12.11 21.11 4.80
C TRP A 497 12.30 22.34 5.67
N SER A 498 11.84 22.31 6.92
CA SER A 498 12.02 23.40 7.88
C SER A 498 13.50 23.65 8.20
N THR A 499 14.29 22.59 8.33
CA THR A 499 15.74 22.70 8.51
C THR A 499 16.42 23.17 7.22
N ILE A 500 16.01 22.66 6.05
CA ILE A 500 16.55 23.09 4.75
C ILE A 500 16.38 24.60 4.58
N ILE A 501 15.15 25.12 4.67
CA ILE A 501 14.86 26.54 4.48
C ILE A 501 15.58 27.40 5.51
N ARG A 502 15.56 26.99 6.79
CA ARG A 502 16.16 27.78 7.88
C ARG A 502 17.66 27.93 7.72
N GLU A 503 18.36 26.89 7.28
CA GLU A 503 19.82 26.87 7.18
C GLU A 503 20.33 27.29 5.78
N SER A 504 19.47 27.33 4.76
CA SER A 504 19.83 27.66 3.38
C SER A 504 20.17 29.14 3.24
N VAL A 505 21.37 29.42 2.74
CA VAL A 505 21.81 30.79 2.44
C VAL A 505 21.05 31.37 1.24
N SER A 506 20.69 30.53 0.27
CA SER A 506 19.95 30.99 -0.91
C SER A 506 18.51 31.40 -0.61
N ASP A 507 17.88 30.83 0.41
CA ASP A 507 16.51 31.18 0.80
C ASP A 507 16.38 32.57 1.43
N CYS A 508 17.50 33.20 1.83
CA CYS A 508 17.54 34.63 2.17
C CYS A 508 17.18 35.53 0.98
N TYR A 509 17.27 35.02 -0.25
CA TYR A 509 16.95 35.72 -1.49
C TYR A 509 15.63 35.21 -2.10
N SER A 510 14.73 34.69 -1.28
CA SER A 510 13.45 34.10 -1.71
C SER A 510 12.60 35.07 -2.53
N ASP A 511 12.50 36.33 -2.11
CA ASP A 511 11.78 37.41 -2.81
C ASP A 511 12.38 37.76 -4.18
N LEU A 512 13.64 37.39 -4.41
CA LEU A 512 14.34 37.53 -5.70
C LEU A 512 14.28 36.25 -6.54
N GLY A 513 13.37 35.33 -6.19
CA GLY A 513 13.12 34.09 -6.92
C GLY A 513 14.15 32.98 -6.65
N TYR A 514 14.85 33.01 -5.52
CA TYR A 514 15.81 31.98 -5.10
C TYR A 514 15.28 31.07 -3.99
N LYS A 515 13.98 31.13 -3.74
CA LYS A 515 13.29 30.20 -2.85
C LYS A 515 13.52 28.77 -3.29
N THR A 516 13.96 27.93 -2.38
CA THR A 516 14.08 26.49 -2.59
C THR A 516 12.68 25.91 -2.84
N LEU A 517 12.52 25.19 -3.96
CA LEU A 517 11.24 24.59 -4.35
C LEU A 517 11.26 23.06 -4.28
N SER A 518 12.40 22.47 -4.62
CA SER A 518 12.61 21.02 -4.57
C SER A 518 14.08 20.70 -4.33
N THR A 519 14.43 19.42 -4.34
CA THR A 519 15.82 18.97 -4.36
C THR A 519 16.10 18.24 -5.67
N ASN A 520 17.39 18.09 -5.99
CA ASN A 520 17.87 17.21 -7.06
C ASN A 520 17.67 15.70 -6.71
N PRO A 521 17.85 14.77 -7.66
CA PRO A 521 17.56 13.34 -7.47
C PRO A 521 18.27 12.67 -6.29
N CYS A 522 19.43 13.19 -5.87
CA CYS A 522 20.25 12.63 -4.80
C CYS A 522 20.06 13.34 -3.44
N SER A 523 19.15 14.32 -3.34
CA SER A 523 18.76 15.00 -2.08
C SER A 523 19.85 15.84 -1.38
N GLU A 524 21.00 16.06 -2.01
CA GLU A 524 22.12 16.85 -1.51
C GLU A 524 22.06 18.33 -1.90
N LEU A 525 21.27 18.68 -2.93
CA LEU A 525 21.12 20.05 -3.41
C LEU A 525 19.66 20.49 -3.44
N PRO A 526 19.22 21.21 -2.40
CA PRO A 526 17.98 21.98 -2.46
C PRO A 526 18.14 23.14 -3.45
N LEU A 527 17.25 23.20 -4.46
CA LEU A 527 17.38 24.12 -5.59
C LEU A 527 16.10 24.98 -5.77
N PRO A 528 16.26 26.26 -6.17
CA PRO A 528 15.18 27.03 -6.77
C PRO A 528 14.93 26.55 -8.21
N SER A 529 13.80 26.98 -8.78
CA SER A 529 13.46 26.66 -10.17
C SER A 529 14.60 26.99 -11.14
N LYS A 530 14.90 26.06 -12.06
CA LYS A 530 15.84 26.25 -13.18
C LYS A 530 17.28 26.60 -12.75
N SER A 531 17.72 26.11 -11.60
CA SER A 531 19.13 26.18 -11.15
C SER A 531 19.90 24.92 -11.55
N SER A 532 21.19 25.08 -11.87
CA SER A 532 22.07 23.97 -12.21
C SER A 532 22.77 23.37 -10.99
N CYS A 533 23.10 22.09 -11.09
CA CYS A 533 23.91 21.34 -10.13
C CYS A 533 25.35 21.23 -10.66
N ARG A 534 26.31 21.80 -9.93
CA ARG A 534 27.75 21.72 -10.26
C ARG A 534 28.46 21.11 -9.07
N LEU A 535 29.12 19.97 -9.26
CA LEU A 535 29.67 19.17 -8.16
C LEU A 535 31.17 18.94 -8.30
N LEU A 536 31.88 19.03 -7.18
CA LEU A 536 33.28 18.61 -7.02
C LEU A 536 33.44 17.95 -5.66
N ALA A 537 34.18 16.84 -5.60
CA ALA A 537 34.46 16.14 -4.34
C ALA A 537 35.95 16.17 -4.03
N MET A 538 36.31 16.62 -2.82
CA MET A 538 37.68 16.54 -2.29
C MET A 538 37.92 15.17 -1.67
N ASN A 539 38.99 14.47 -2.08
CA ASN A 539 39.37 13.19 -1.49
C ASN A 539 40.08 13.41 -0.15
N LEU A 540 39.39 13.16 0.96
CA LEU A 540 39.91 13.45 2.31
C LEU A 540 41.10 12.57 2.71
N TYR A 541 41.14 11.33 2.23
CA TYR A 541 42.26 10.42 2.50
C TYR A 541 43.60 10.97 1.99
N SER A 542 43.58 11.74 0.89
CA SER A 542 44.80 12.33 0.31
C SER A 542 45.48 13.38 1.18
N TYR A 543 44.82 13.84 2.25
CA TYR A 543 45.39 14.80 3.19
C TYR A 543 45.92 14.13 4.46
N VAL A 544 45.95 12.80 4.54
CA VAL A 544 46.51 12.11 5.71
C VAL A 544 47.99 11.77 5.47
N ASP A 545 48.87 12.45 6.22
CA ASP A 545 50.29 12.14 6.25
C ASP A 545 50.54 10.90 7.12
N ASN A 546 51.42 10.00 6.68
CA ASN A 546 51.77 8.75 7.37
C ASN A 546 50.54 7.89 7.78
N PRO A 547 49.63 7.57 6.82
CA PRO A 547 48.38 6.89 7.12
C PRO A 547 48.62 5.54 7.81
N PHE A 548 47.71 5.15 8.71
CA PHE A 548 47.72 3.88 9.45
C PHE A 548 48.89 3.67 10.43
N THR A 549 49.65 4.72 10.71
CA THR A 549 50.74 4.71 11.69
C THR A 549 50.38 5.53 12.92
N ASN A 550 51.15 5.41 14.00
CA ASN A 550 50.97 6.25 15.20
C ASN A 550 51.39 7.72 14.98
N LYS A 551 51.97 8.03 13.81
CA LYS A 551 52.35 9.38 13.39
C LYS A 551 51.35 9.97 12.38
N SER A 552 50.21 9.31 12.18
CA SER A 552 49.21 9.77 11.23
C SER A 552 48.66 11.14 11.65
N LYS A 553 48.57 12.06 10.70
CA LYS A 553 48.02 13.40 10.93
C LYS A 553 47.35 13.92 9.67
N PHE A 554 46.32 14.73 9.84
CA PHE A 554 45.67 15.41 8.72
C PHE A 554 46.39 16.72 8.40
N ASN A 555 46.74 16.90 7.13
CA ASN A 555 47.46 18.05 6.61
C ASN A 555 46.48 19.18 6.30
N PHE A 556 46.10 19.93 7.35
CA PHE A 556 45.18 21.05 7.23
C PHE A 556 45.70 22.16 6.32
N ASP A 557 47.01 22.42 6.29
CA ASP A 557 47.56 23.50 5.46
C ASP A 557 47.38 23.21 3.96
N LEU A 558 47.66 21.97 3.54
CA LEU A 558 47.42 21.52 2.18
C LEU A 558 45.92 21.48 1.86
N PHE A 559 45.11 20.98 2.79
CA PHE A 559 43.66 20.92 2.63
C PHE A 559 43.05 22.32 2.41
N LYS A 560 43.40 23.29 3.27
CA LYS A 560 42.97 24.68 3.14
C LYS A 560 43.36 25.23 1.76
N LYS A 561 44.62 25.09 1.34
CA LYS A 561 45.08 25.53 0.02
C LYS A 561 44.24 24.93 -1.12
N HIS A 562 43.91 23.65 -1.04
CA HIS A 562 43.09 22.99 -2.06
C HIS A 562 41.61 23.38 -2.01
N CYS A 563 41.05 23.74 -0.84
CA CYS A 563 39.71 24.34 -0.77
C CYS A 563 39.63 25.64 -1.58
N HIS A 564 40.67 26.49 -1.53
CA HIS A 564 40.72 27.71 -2.34
C HIS A 564 40.73 27.42 -3.84
N TYR A 565 41.56 26.47 -4.28
CA TYR A 565 41.61 26.05 -5.68
C TYR A 565 40.32 25.38 -6.14
N ALA A 566 39.71 24.54 -5.31
CA ALA A 566 38.43 23.91 -5.60
C ALA A 566 37.35 24.96 -5.87
N GLN A 567 37.23 25.98 -5.01
CA GLN A 567 36.25 27.05 -5.23
C GLN A 567 36.53 27.89 -6.47
N ARG A 568 37.80 28.15 -6.80
CA ARG A 568 38.16 28.84 -8.04
C ARG A 568 37.77 28.04 -9.28
N ILE A 569 38.11 26.75 -9.32
CA ILE A 569 37.74 25.84 -10.41
C ILE A 569 36.21 25.79 -10.55
N MET A 570 35.49 25.71 -9.44
CA MET A 570 34.03 25.67 -9.45
C MET A 570 33.40 26.98 -9.94
N ASP A 571 34.00 28.13 -9.65
CA ASP A 571 33.58 29.41 -10.22
C ASP A 571 33.86 29.48 -11.74
N ASP A 572 35.02 28.99 -12.19
CA ASP A 572 35.38 28.92 -13.62
C ASP A 572 34.43 27.99 -14.40
N ILE A 573 33.98 26.88 -13.78
CA ILE A 573 32.99 25.96 -14.39
C ILE A 573 31.66 26.66 -14.70
N ILE A 574 31.26 27.67 -13.91
CA ILE A 574 30.03 28.42 -14.18
C ILE A 574 30.16 29.20 -15.49
N ASP A 575 31.32 29.82 -15.72
CA ASP A 575 31.55 30.59 -16.94
C ASP A 575 31.61 29.66 -18.17
N LEU A 576 32.23 28.49 -18.03
CA LEU A 576 32.20 27.45 -19.06
C LEU A 576 30.77 26.95 -19.35
N GLU A 577 29.93 26.79 -18.33
CA GLU A 577 28.54 26.41 -18.54
C GLU A 577 27.76 27.50 -19.29
N ILE A 578 27.95 28.77 -18.93
CA ILE A 578 27.32 29.89 -19.62
C ILE A 578 27.72 29.90 -21.10
N GLU A 579 29.02 29.70 -21.41
CA GLU A 579 29.50 29.56 -22.79
C GLU A 579 28.79 28.42 -23.53
N LYS A 580 28.60 27.26 -22.89
CA LYS A 580 27.88 26.14 -23.51
C LYS A 580 26.39 26.41 -23.68
N ILE A 581 25.76 27.13 -22.76
CA ILE A 581 24.37 27.54 -22.91
C ILE A 581 24.23 28.51 -24.09
N ASP A 582 25.18 29.43 -24.28
CA ASP A 582 25.17 30.34 -25.43
C ASP A 582 25.25 29.57 -26.76
N LEU A 583 26.10 28.54 -26.85
CA LEU A 583 26.13 27.64 -28.02
C LEU A 583 24.81 26.90 -28.26
N ILE A 584 24.12 26.50 -27.20
CA ILE A 584 22.80 25.84 -27.30
C ILE A 584 21.76 26.84 -27.81
N LEU A 585 21.74 28.06 -27.27
CA LEU A 585 20.83 29.11 -27.72
C LEU A 585 21.07 29.48 -29.19
N ASP A 586 22.33 29.58 -29.62
CA ASP A 586 22.69 29.81 -31.02
C ASP A 586 22.23 28.67 -31.94
N LYS A 587 22.29 27.42 -31.45
CA LYS A 587 21.80 26.25 -32.18
C LYS A 587 20.28 26.31 -32.34
N ILE A 588 19.56 26.63 -31.27
CA ILE A 588 18.09 26.78 -31.30
C ILE A 588 17.71 27.92 -32.25
N GLU A 589 18.43 29.03 -32.26
CA GLU A 589 18.14 30.14 -33.16
C GLU A 589 18.29 29.76 -34.64
N LYS A 590 19.29 28.92 -34.96
CA LYS A 590 19.54 28.41 -36.33
C LYS A 590 18.62 27.27 -36.75
N ASP A 591 17.83 26.73 -35.83
CA ASP A 591 16.90 25.64 -36.13
C ASP A 591 15.75 26.14 -37.04
N PRO A 592 15.45 25.46 -38.17
CA PRO A 592 14.45 25.88 -39.14
C PRO A 592 12.99 25.80 -38.64
N GLU A 593 12.74 25.17 -37.49
CA GLU A 593 11.41 25.11 -36.87
C GLU A 593 10.87 26.51 -36.49
N THR A 594 9.54 26.61 -36.33
CA THR A 594 8.87 27.88 -36.01
C THR A 594 9.22 28.39 -34.60
N GLU A 595 9.15 29.72 -34.39
CA GLU A 595 9.44 30.29 -33.06
C GLU A 595 8.53 29.74 -31.96
N GLU A 596 7.29 29.38 -32.29
CA GLU A 596 6.35 28.79 -31.33
C GLU A 596 6.84 27.44 -30.80
N VAL A 597 7.39 26.58 -31.67
CA VAL A 597 7.94 25.27 -31.29
C VAL A 597 9.19 25.45 -30.42
N LYS A 598 10.06 26.40 -30.77
CA LYS A 598 11.35 26.64 -30.09
C LYS A 598 11.22 27.39 -28.77
N MET A 599 10.11 28.10 -28.56
CA MET A 599 9.92 29.04 -27.45
C MET A 599 10.14 28.40 -26.07
N ILE A 600 9.64 27.19 -25.84
CA ILE A 600 9.72 26.52 -24.53
C ILE A 600 11.17 26.22 -24.16
N GLU A 601 11.91 25.59 -25.09
CA GLU A 601 13.32 25.25 -24.87
C GLU A 601 14.20 26.51 -24.76
N LYS A 602 14.00 27.48 -25.64
CA LYS A 602 14.70 28.78 -25.62
C LYS A 602 14.51 29.51 -24.29
N ASN A 603 13.28 29.55 -23.77
CA ASN A 603 12.98 30.18 -22.48
C ASN A 603 13.58 29.41 -21.29
N LEU A 604 13.64 28.08 -21.36
CA LEU A 604 14.30 27.26 -20.34
C LEU A 604 15.79 27.60 -20.26
N TRP A 605 16.52 27.53 -21.38
CA TRP A 605 17.96 27.81 -21.40
C TRP A 605 18.28 29.26 -21.01
N LYS A 606 17.50 30.24 -21.47
CA LYS A 606 17.63 31.63 -21.02
C LYS A 606 17.46 31.77 -19.50
N SER A 607 16.51 31.04 -18.92
CA SER A 607 16.28 31.06 -17.48
C SER A 607 17.44 30.42 -16.71
N ILE A 608 17.96 29.27 -17.17
CA ILE A 608 19.11 28.59 -16.56
C ILE A 608 20.34 29.49 -16.62
N ARG A 609 20.61 30.09 -17.79
CA ARG A 609 21.69 31.05 -17.99
C ARG A 609 21.61 32.22 -17.02
N HIS A 610 20.43 32.84 -16.92
CA HIS A 610 20.19 33.96 -16.00
C HIS A 610 20.48 33.56 -14.54
N LYS A 611 19.99 32.39 -14.09
CA LYS A 611 20.22 31.90 -12.72
C LYS A 611 21.70 31.55 -12.47
N ALA A 612 22.38 30.98 -13.45
CA ALA A 612 23.81 30.68 -13.36
C ALA A 612 24.64 31.96 -13.20
N GLU A 613 24.36 32.98 -14.02
CA GLU A 613 25.07 34.25 -14.02
C GLU A 613 24.82 35.06 -12.74
N GLU A 614 23.56 35.15 -12.30
CA GLU A 614 23.15 36.02 -11.19
C GLU A 614 23.58 35.49 -9.81
N ALA A 615 23.41 34.19 -9.56
CA ALA A 615 23.65 33.58 -8.24
C ALA A 615 24.93 32.75 -8.15
N ARG A 616 25.47 32.28 -9.27
CA ARG A 616 26.76 31.58 -9.34
C ARG A 616 26.91 30.43 -8.34
N ARG A 617 25.87 29.61 -8.18
CA ARG A 617 25.85 28.49 -7.22
C ARG A 617 26.83 27.38 -7.58
N THR A 618 27.51 26.83 -6.57
CA THR A 618 28.43 25.68 -6.68
C THR A 618 28.13 24.62 -5.62
N GLY A 619 28.77 23.46 -5.73
CA GLY A 619 28.62 22.35 -4.79
C GLY A 619 29.93 21.60 -4.58
N ILE A 620 30.73 22.03 -3.61
CA ILE A 620 31.95 21.37 -3.17
C ILE A 620 31.62 20.45 -2.00
N GLY A 621 31.97 19.19 -2.17
CA GLY A 621 31.83 18.15 -1.18
C GLY A 621 33.12 17.39 -0.97
N ILE A 622 32.95 16.19 -0.41
CA ILE A 622 34.05 15.30 -0.04
C ILE A 622 33.78 13.88 -0.52
N THR A 623 34.83 13.08 -0.54
CA THR A 623 34.78 11.61 -0.55
C THR A 623 35.82 11.10 0.44
N ALA A 624 35.79 9.80 0.74
CA ALA A 624 36.77 9.12 1.58
C ALA A 624 36.74 9.48 3.07
N GLU A 625 35.59 9.90 3.61
CA GLU A 625 35.44 10.18 5.05
C GLU A 625 35.83 8.97 5.91
N GLY A 626 35.28 7.79 5.60
CA GLY A 626 35.57 6.55 6.31
C GLY A 626 37.04 6.14 6.23
N ASP A 627 37.66 6.29 5.06
CA ASP A 627 39.09 5.98 4.89
C ASP A 627 40.01 6.99 5.58
N MET A 628 39.65 8.27 5.56
CA MET A 628 40.36 9.31 6.30
C MET A 628 40.40 8.96 7.78
N LEU A 629 39.23 8.71 8.39
CA LEU A 629 39.14 8.36 9.82
C LEU A 629 39.92 7.08 10.14
N ALA A 630 39.73 6.01 9.37
CA ALA A 630 40.46 4.76 9.56
C ALA A 630 41.99 4.97 9.45
N SER A 631 42.45 5.78 8.49
CA SER A 631 43.87 6.08 8.33
C SER A 631 44.48 6.95 9.43
N LEU A 632 43.64 7.69 10.16
CA LEU A 632 44.02 8.42 11.37
C LEU A 632 43.90 7.56 12.64
N ASN A 633 43.56 6.27 12.50
CA ASN A 633 43.25 5.36 13.61
C ASN A 633 42.06 5.83 14.45
N LEU A 634 41.08 6.48 13.82
CA LEU A 634 39.83 6.90 14.43
C LEU A 634 38.69 5.98 13.97
N THR A 635 37.88 5.51 14.92
CA THR A 635 36.73 4.66 14.63
C THR A 635 35.55 5.52 14.19
N TYR A 636 34.94 5.18 13.05
CA TYR A 636 33.81 5.92 12.50
C TYR A 636 32.63 5.99 13.50
N GLY A 637 32.15 7.19 13.81
CA GLY A 637 31.00 7.41 14.69
C GLY A 637 31.33 7.49 16.19
N ASP A 638 32.58 7.29 16.61
CA ASP A 638 33.02 7.59 17.98
C ASP A 638 33.11 9.11 18.19
N ASP A 639 32.88 9.60 19.41
CA ASP A 639 32.82 11.04 19.69
C ASP A 639 34.08 11.81 19.22
N ILE A 640 35.27 11.24 19.43
CA ILE A 640 36.54 11.84 18.97
C ILE A 640 36.61 11.92 17.44
N ALA A 641 36.15 10.88 16.75
CA ALA A 641 36.11 10.84 15.29
C ALA A 641 35.09 11.82 14.72
N VAL A 642 33.93 11.93 15.39
CA VAL A 642 32.88 12.89 15.05
C VAL A 642 33.40 14.31 15.21
N ASP A 643 34.04 14.64 16.34
CA ASP A 643 34.57 15.99 16.59
C ASP A 643 35.69 16.34 15.59
N PHE A 644 36.55 15.37 15.25
CA PHE A 644 37.57 15.55 14.22
C PHE A 644 36.97 15.79 12.83
N SER A 645 35.98 15.00 12.42
CA SER A 645 35.28 15.17 11.14
C SER A 645 34.58 16.54 11.05
N VAL A 646 33.96 16.97 12.15
CA VAL A 646 33.37 18.31 12.27
C VAL A 646 34.43 19.39 12.05
N GLU A 647 35.65 19.24 12.59
CA GLU A 647 36.74 20.19 12.38
C GLU A 647 37.20 20.27 10.92
N VAL A 648 37.29 19.11 10.23
CA VAL A 648 37.62 19.05 8.80
C VAL A 648 36.58 19.81 7.97
N HIS A 649 35.29 19.55 8.19
CA HIS A 649 34.22 20.21 7.42
C HIS A 649 34.01 21.66 7.80
N LYS A 650 34.20 22.02 9.07
CA LYS A 650 34.25 23.43 9.49
C LYS A 650 35.36 24.17 8.76
N THR A 651 36.56 23.59 8.72
CA THR A 651 37.69 24.17 7.97
C THR A 651 37.34 24.32 6.50
N MET A 652 36.78 23.29 5.86
CA MET A 652 36.35 23.36 4.47
C MET A 652 35.36 24.51 4.24
N ALA A 653 34.35 24.65 5.11
CA ALA A 653 33.34 25.68 4.98
C ALA A 653 33.94 27.09 5.06
N ILE A 654 34.79 27.33 6.05
CA ILE A 654 35.47 28.61 6.26
C ILE A 654 36.35 28.96 5.06
N GLU A 655 37.19 28.02 4.61
CA GLU A 655 38.13 28.29 3.51
C GLU A 655 37.45 28.44 2.15
N VAL A 656 36.40 27.67 1.86
CA VAL A 656 35.63 27.81 0.63
C VAL A 656 34.91 29.16 0.59
N TYR A 657 34.29 29.59 1.70
CA TYR A 657 33.68 30.91 1.80
C TYR A 657 34.74 32.02 1.69
N ARG A 658 35.90 31.86 2.32
CA ARG A 658 37.02 32.81 2.20
C ARG A 658 37.52 32.91 0.76
N SER A 659 37.63 31.79 0.05
CA SER A 659 37.98 31.78 -1.37
C SER A 659 36.94 32.54 -2.21
N SER A 660 35.64 32.36 -1.94
CA SER A 660 34.59 33.10 -2.65
C SER A 660 34.62 34.60 -2.36
N VAL A 661 34.99 35.03 -1.16
CA VAL A 661 35.23 36.45 -0.83
C VAL A 661 36.46 36.99 -1.58
N ASN A 662 37.56 36.22 -1.64
CA ASN A 662 38.74 36.60 -2.42
C ASN A 662 38.42 36.72 -3.92
N LEU A 663 37.65 35.78 -4.47
CA LEU A 663 37.15 35.87 -5.84
C LEU A 663 36.22 37.06 -6.05
N ALA A 664 35.47 37.49 -5.03
CA ALA A 664 34.66 38.72 -5.12
C ALA A 664 35.54 39.98 -5.20
N LYS A 665 36.68 40.02 -4.50
CA LYS A 665 37.67 41.10 -4.62
C LYS A 665 38.27 41.17 -6.03
N GLU A 666 38.48 40.00 -6.66
CA GLU A 666 39.08 39.90 -7.99
C GLU A 666 38.07 40.12 -9.13
N ARG A 667 36.86 39.55 -9.02
CA ARG A 667 35.89 39.38 -10.12
C ARG A 667 34.52 40.03 -9.84
N GLY A 668 34.34 40.63 -8.66
CA GLY A 668 33.06 41.14 -8.15
C GLY A 668 32.21 40.05 -7.48
N SER A 669 31.34 40.47 -6.55
CA SER A 669 30.38 39.57 -5.90
C SER A 669 29.35 39.01 -6.89
N PHE A 670 28.58 37.99 -6.49
CA PHE A 670 27.38 37.63 -7.26
C PHE A 670 26.39 38.81 -7.27
N LYS A 671 25.60 38.90 -8.34
CA LYS A 671 24.93 40.14 -8.76
C LYS A 671 23.92 40.68 -7.75
N ILE A 672 23.23 39.78 -7.05
CA ILE A 672 22.15 40.12 -6.10
C ILE A 672 22.59 40.03 -4.63
N PHE A 673 23.90 39.97 -4.34
CA PHE A 673 24.39 39.85 -2.97
C PHE A 673 23.93 41.02 -2.08
N ASP A 674 23.35 40.70 -0.92
CA ASP A 674 23.02 41.66 0.14
C ASP A 674 23.19 41.02 1.53
N HIS A 675 24.22 41.45 2.25
CA HIS A 675 24.51 40.98 3.61
C HIS A 675 23.36 41.24 4.62
N LYS A 676 22.48 42.23 4.37
CA LYS A 676 21.34 42.53 5.24
C LYS A 676 20.28 41.44 5.21
N LEU A 677 20.10 40.78 4.07
CA LEU A 677 19.17 39.66 3.89
C LEU A 677 19.65 38.42 4.66
N GLU A 678 20.97 38.28 4.82
CA GLU A 678 21.60 37.12 5.44
C GLU A 678 21.92 37.29 6.93
N LYS A 679 21.71 38.47 7.50
CA LYS A 679 22.11 38.81 8.89
C LYS A 679 21.60 37.83 9.95
N ASN A 680 20.45 37.19 9.69
CA ASN A 680 19.79 36.25 10.60
C ASN A 680 19.99 34.79 10.18
N ASN A 681 20.73 34.52 9.12
CA ASN A 681 20.94 33.17 8.62
C ASN A 681 21.83 32.38 9.61
N PRO A 682 21.38 31.25 10.16
CA PRO A 682 22.15 30.50 11.16
C PRO A 682 23.50 29.97 10.66
N PHE A 683 23.60 29.62 9.37
CA PHE A 683 24.85 29.15 8.78
C PHE A 683 25.88 30.29 8.69
N ILE A 684 25.48 31.48 8.21
CA ILE A 684 26.35 32.66 8.15
C ILE A 684 26.76 33.11 9.56
N LEU A 685 25.84 33.08 10.53
CA LEU A 685 26.15 33.39 11.93
C LEU A 685 27.16 32.41 12.55
N ARG A 686 27.14 31.12 12.14
CA ARG A 686 28.16 30.15 12.55
C ARG A 686 29.52 30.47 11.95
N LEU A 687 29.59 30.85 10.68
CA LEU A 687 30.85 31.30 10.07
C LEU A 687 31.41 32.53 10.79
N LYS A 688 30.55 33.53 11.08
CA LYS A 688 30.94 34.72 11.87
C LYS A 688 31.53 34.36 13.23
N LYS A 689 30.92 33.39 13.92
CA LYS A 689 31.38 32.97 15.25
C LYS A 689 32.78 32.36 15.23
N GLU A 690 33.10 31.59 14.18
CA GLU A 690 34.41 30.92 14.07
C GLU A 690 35.48 31.82 13.43
N ASP A 691 35.09 32.73 12.53
CA ASP A 691 35.98 33.67 11.88
C ASP A 691 35.27 35.01 11.63
N GLU A 692 35.44 35.93 12.57
CA GLU A 692 34.86 37.27 12.50
C GLU A 692 35.44 38.10 11.36
N ASN A 693 36.74 37.94 11.07
CA ASN A 693 37.40 38.66 9.98
C ASN A 693 36.85 38.24 8.60
N LEU A 694 36.60 36.94 8.38
CA LEU A 694 35.92 36.47 7.16
C LEU A 694 34.54 37.13 7.00
N TYR A 695 33.78 37.25 8.08
CA TYR A 695 32.46 37.87 8.05
C TYR A 695 32.54 39.38 7.72
N GLU A 696 33.49 40.10 8.32
CA GLU A 696 33.73 41.51 8.00
C GLU A 696 34.14 41.71 6.54
N GLU A 697 35.03 40.87 6.01
CA GLU A 697 35.39 40.91 4.60
C GLU A 697 34.21 40.57 3.68
N MET A 698 33.34 39.64 4.08
CA MET A 698 32.12 39.31 3.34
C MET A 698 31.13 40.48 3.32
N ILE A 699 31.02 41.26 4.40
CA ILE A 699 30.22 42.50 4.39
C ILE A 699 30.84 43.54 3.46
N LYS A 700 32.16 43.69 3.52
CA LYS A 700 32.89 44.76 2.81
C LYS A 700 32.97 44.52 1.30
N TYR A 701 33.26 43.29 0.88
CA TYR A 701 33.54 42.95 -0.53
C TYR A 701 32.47 42.05 -1.15
N GLY A 702 31.59 41.46 -0.35
CA GLY A 702 30.68 40.40 -0.77
C GLY A 702 31.37 39.07 -1.00
N ARG A 703 30.62 38.11 -1.55
CA ARG A 703 31.15 36.82 -2.01
C ARG A 703 30.76 36.56 -3.46
N ARG A 704 31.54 35.75 -4.16
CA ARG A 704 31.36 35.45 -5.58
C ARG A 704 30.20 34.49 -5.87
N ASN A 705 29.80 33.68 -4.89
CA ASN A 705 28.87 32.57 -5.09
C ASN A 705 27.79 32.54 -3.98
N ILE A 706 26.53 32.29 -4.33
CA ILE A 706 25.41 32.34 -3.37
C ILE A 706 25.49 31.26 -2.27
N ALA A 707 25.88 30.04 -2.63
CA ALA A 707 26.00 28.85 -1.79
C ALA A 707 26.95 27.87 -2.50
N MET A 708 27.73 27.09 -1.73
CA MET A 708 28.94 26.44 -2.26
C MET A 708 29.19 25.01 -1.79
N LEU A 709 28.53 24.51 -0.74
CA LEU A 709 28.93 23.28 -0.05
C LEU A 709 27.81 22.23 -0.10
N THR A 710 28.12 21.03 -0.58
CA THR A 710 27.18 19.91 -0.63
C THR A 710 27.94 18.59 -0.61
N ILE A 711 27.41 17.55 0.05
CA ILE A 711 28.02 16.22 0.01
C ILE A 711 27.15 15.31 -0.85
N ALA A 712 27.54 15.18 -2.11
CA ALA A 712 26.89 14.33 -3.10
C ALA A 712 27.29 12.85 -2.96
N PRO A 713 26.50 11.90 -3.49
CA PRO A 713 26.94 10.51 -3.58
C PRO A 713 28.07 10.40 -4.60
N THR A 714 29.21 9.88 -4.16
CA THR A 714 30.41 9.73 -4.99
C THR A 714 30.57 8.29 -5.47
N GLY A 715 29.51 7.65 -5.98
CA GLY A 715 29.55 6.23 -6.35
C GLY A 715 30.66 5.91 -7.35
N THR A 716 30.63 6.52 -8.54
CA THR A 716 31.67 6.32 -9.56
C THR A 716 33.01 6.95 -9.17
N THR A 717 33.00 8.15 -8.59
CA THR A 717 34.23 8.88 -8.26
C THR A 717 35.00 8.22 -7.12
N SER A 718 34.33 7.65 -6.11
CA SER A 718 34.98 6.87 -5.04
C SER A 718 35.60 5.57 -5.55
N LEU A 719 34.99 4.92 -6.55
CA LEU A 719 35.60 3.78 -7.24
C LEU A 719 36.85 4.20 -8.02
N MET A 720 36.83 5.36 -8.67
CA MET A 720 38.01 5.91 -9.37
C MET A 720 39.14 6.27 -8.41
N THR A 721 38.83 6.86 -7.25
CA THR A 721 39.83 7.18 -6.21
C THR A 721 40.18 5.98 -5.34
N GLN A 722 39.46 4.86 -5.48
CA GLN A 722 39.61 3.64 -4.69
C GLN A 722 39.43 3.88 -3.18
N THR A 723 38.42 4.67 -2.82
CA THR A 723 38.12 5.08 -1.44
C THR A 723 36.65 4.88 -1.08
N SER A 724 36.27 5.15 0.17
CA SER A 724 34.88 5.22 0.62
C SER A 724 34.13 6.38 -0.05
N SER A 725 32.81 6.24 -0.16
CA SER A 725 31.95 7.15 -0.92
C SER A 725 31.39 8.27 -0.05
N GLY A 726 31.65 9.53 -0.38
CA GLY A 726 31.07 10.68 0.30
C GLY A 726 31.44 10.65 1.79
N ILE A 727 30.42 10.86 2.62
CA ILE A 727 30.50 10.73 4.08
C ILE A 727 30.41 9.26 4.55
N GLU A 728 30.15 8.30 3.66
CA GLU A 728 29.87 6.92 4.05
C GLU A 728 31.10 6.22 4.64
N PRO A 729 30.91 5.37 5.68
CA PRO A 729 31.93 4.43 6.10
C PRO A 729 32.24 3.43 4.98
N VAL A 730 33.35 2.71 5.11
CA VAL A 730 33.67 1.61 4.19
C VAL A 730 32.56 0.57 4.26
N PHE A 731 32.03 0.14 3.10
CA PHE A 731 30.93 -0.84 3.08
C PHE A 731 31.35 -2.17 3.70
N LEU A 732 32.41 -2.78 3.13
CA LEU A 732 33.07 -3.97 3.66
C LEU A 732 34.57 -3.89 3.34
N PRO A 733 35.48 -4.12 4.30
CA PRO A 733 36.92 -4.23 4.04
C PRO A 733 37.28 -5.41 3.14
N PHE A 734 36.44 -6.45 3.18
CA PHE A 734 36.61 -7.71 2.47
C PHE A 734 35.23 -8.33 2.16
N TYR A 735 35.06 -8.83 0.94
CA TYR A 735 33.93 -9.68 0.57
C TYR A 735 34.31 -10.67 -0.53
N THR A 736 33.61 -11.79 -0.60
CA THR A 736 33.83 -12.81 -1.62
C THR A 736 32.95 -12.53 -2.84
N ARG A 737 33.56 -12.32 -4.00
CA ARG A 737 32.86 -12.16 -5.27
C ARG A 737 32.90 -13.44 -6.08
N ARG A 738 31.76 -13.81 -6.65
CA ARG A 738 31.63 -14.93 -7.59
C ARG A 738 31.68 -14.41 -9.02
N THR A 739 32.62 -14.92 -9.80
CA THR A 739 32.70 -14.67 -11.23
C THR A 739 32.42 -15.97 -11.96
N LYS A 740 31.50 -15.94 -12.93
CA LYS A 740 31.27 -17.08 -13.82
C LYS A 740 32.48 -17.22 -14.72
N VAL A 741 33.09 -18.39 -14.72
CA VAL A 741 34.34 -18.66 -15.41
C VAL A 741 34.18 -19.86 -16.34
N ASN A 742 34.94 -19.86 -17.45
CA ASN A 742 34.96 -20.99 -18.36
C ASN A 742 35.97 -22.03 -17.83
N PRO A 743 35.56 -23.28 -17.55
CA PRO A 743 36.46 -24.33 -17.05
C PRO A 743 37.60 -24.71 -17.99
N ASN A 744 37.52 -24.28 -19.26
CA ASN A 744 38.53 -24.58 -20.26
C ASN A 744 39.65 -23.52 -20.32
N ASP A 745 39.54 -22.41 -19.59
CA ASP A 745 40.62 -21.42 -19.50
C ASP A 745 41.72 -21.90 -18.55
N LYS A 746 42.97 -21.82 -19.02
CA LYS A 746 44.14 -22.37 -18.30
C LYS A 746 44.48 -21.62 -16.99
N GLU A 747 43.96 -20.41 -16.82
CA GLU A 747 44.28 -19.53 -15.69
C GLU A 747 43.17 -19.45 -14.62
N VAL A 748 42.09 -20.23 -14.80
CA VAL A 748 40.91 -20.18 -13.93
C VAL A 748 41.00 -21.24 -12.81
N LYS A 749 40.88 -20.83 -11.55
CA LYS A 749 40.62 -21.75 -10.43
C LYS A 749 39.12 -21.83 -10.18
N ILE A 750 38.53 -23.02 -10.19
CA ILE A 750 37.09 -23.17 -9.93
C ILE A 750 36.89 -23.34 -8.43
N SER A 751 36.17 -22.41 -7.79
CA SER A 751 35.90 -22.47 -6.34
C SER A 751 34.68 -23.33 -6.04
N PHE A 752 33.62 -23.21 -6.83
CA PHE A 752 32.51 -24.16 -6.83
C PHE A 752 31.77 -24.11 -8.17
N THR A 753 30.96 -25.12 -8.45
CA THR A 753 30.06 -25.15 -9.60
C THR A 753 28.63 -25.13 -9.08
N ASP A 754 27.80 -24.24 -9.60
CA ASP A 754 26.43 -24.09 -9.11
C ASP A 754 25.51 -25.22 -9.62
N GLU A 755 24.25 -25.17 -9.15
CA GLU A 755 23.21 -26.14 -9.50
C GLU A 755 22.87 -26.18 -10.99
N THR A 756 23.32 -25.19 -11.78
CA THR A 756 23.11 -25.09 -13.23
C THR A 756 24.32 -25.56 -14.06
N GLY A 757 25.42 -25.97 -13.41
CA GLY A 757 26.64 -26.44 -14.06
C GLY A 757 27.57 -25.31 -14.51
N ASP A 758 27.28 -24.08 -14.12
CA ASP A 758 28.16 -22.95 -14.32
C ASP A 758 29.29 -23.01 -13.29
N SER A 759 30.52 -22.92 -13.77
CA SER A 759 31.69 -22.90 -12.90
C SER A 759 31.95 -21.48 -12.43
N TRP A 760 32.10 -21.32 -11.13
CA TRP A 760 32.31 -20.04 -10.48
C TRP A 760 33.67 -20.04 -9.81
N GLN A 761 34.40 -18.96 -10.05
CA GLN A 761 35.56 -18.64 -9.27
C GLN A 761 35.15 -17.63 -8.21
N GLU A 762 35.30 -18.02 -6.96
CA GLU A 762 35.24 -17.12 -5.83
C GLU A 762 36.61 -16.46 -5.69
N HIS A 763 36.61 -15.14 -5.75
CA HIS A 763 37.78 -14.35 -5.45
C HIS A 763 37.47 -13.44 -4.27
N ASN A 764 38.47 -13.33 -3.40
CA ASN A 764 38.47 -12.37 -2.33
C ASN A 764 38.66 -10.96 -2.92
N VAL A 765 37.65 -10.10 -2.74
CA VAL A 765 37.73 -8.69 -3.10
C VAL A 765 37.98 -7.89 -1.84
N PHE A 766 38.98 -7.03 -1.90
CA PHE A 766 39.42 -6.22 -0.76
C PHE A 766 39.19 -4.75 -1.06
N HIS A 767 38.84 -4.01 -0.02
CA HIS A 767 38.90 -2.56 -0.07
C HIS A 767 40.37 -2.12 -0.23
N HIS A 768 40.63 -1.22 -1.18
CA HIS A 768 42.00 -0.87 -1.56
C HIS A 768 42.79 -0.27 -0.40
N LYS A 769 42.14 0.57 0.43
CA LYS A 769 42.78 1.18 1.61
C LYS A 769 42.99 0.22 2.77
N PHE A 770 42.28 -0.91 2.78
CA PHE A 770 42.60 -2.02 3.68
C PHE A 770 43.86 -2.76 3.22
N LEU A 771 44.07 -2.94 1.91
CA LEU A 771 45.34 -3.49 1.41
C LEU A 771 46.54 -2.58 1.70
N ASP A 772 46.36 -1.27 1.58
CA ASP A 772 47.41 -0.29 1.91
C ASP A 772 47.79 -0.38 3.41
N TYR A 773 46.80 -0.50 4.30
CA TYR A 773 47.01 -0.80 5.73
C TYR A 773 47.88 -2.05 5.94
N LEU A 774 47.53 -3.15 5.27
CA LEU A 774 48.24 -4.42 5.41
C LEU A 774 49.69 -4.34 4.90
N LYS A 775 49.94 -3.64 3.79
CA LYS A 775 51.32 -3.39 3.31
C LYS A 775 52.15 -2.65 4.34
N ILE A 776 51.57 -1.62 4.97
CA ILE A 776 52.25 -0.81 6.00
C ILE A 776 52.56 -1.62 7.25
N LYS A 777 51.73 -2.63 7.57
CA LYS A 777 51.99 -3.60 8.64
C LYS A 777 52.90 -4.76 8.20
N ASN A 778 53.53 -4.67 7.04
CA ASN A 778 54.46 -5.66 6.47
C ASN A 778 53.83 -7.03 6.15
N TYR A 779 52.54 -7.09 5.82
CA TYR A 779 51.92 -8.31 5.31
C TYR A 779 52.21 -8.50 3.81
N ASP A 780 52.41 -9.76 3.41
CA ASP A 780 52.53 -10.16 2.00
C ASP A 780 51.14 -10.28 1.37
N ILE A 781 50.78 -9.29 0.54
CA ILE A 781 49.44 -9.15 -0.04
C ILE A 781 49.06 -10.31 -0.96
N GLU A 782 50.02 -10.88 -1.68
CA GLU A 782 49.74 -12.03 -2.57
C GLU A 782 49.41 -13.29 -1.77
N LYS A 783 49.98 -13.43 -0.57
CA LYS A 783 49.57 -14.48 0.37
C LYS A 783 48.22 -14.18 1.00
N VAL A 784 47.99 -12.95 1.46
CA VAL A 784 46.72 -12.56 2.11
C VAL A 784 45.52 -12.75 1.19
N LYS A 785 45.65 -12.49 -0.11
CA LYS A 785 44.57 -12.74 -1.09
C LYS A 785 44.10 -14.19 -1.11
N ASN A 786 44.96 -15.14 -0.72
CA ASN A 786 44.68 -16.57 -0.68
C ASN A 786 44.32 -17.09 0.73
N TYR A 787 44.25 -16.23 1.75
CA TYR A 787 43.84 -16.62 3.10
C TYR A 787 42.36 -17.00 3.16
N SER A 788 42.00 -17.80 4.15
CA SER A 788 40.60 -18.11 4.46
C SER A 788 39.86 -16.86 4.94
N ALA A 789 38.53 -16.87 4.80
CA ALA A 789 37.70 -15.77 5.30
C ALA A 789 37.84 -15.56 6.82
N GLU A 790 38.12 -16.63 7.58
CA GLU A 790 38.33 -16.58 9.03
C GLU A 790 39.61 -15.81 9.39
N GLU A 791 40.72 -16.13 8.73
CA GLU A 791 42.00 -15.42 8.89
C GLU A 791 41.88 -13.94 8.49
N ILE A 792 41.22 -13.64 7.37
CA ILE A 792 41.03 -12.25 6.91
C ILE A 792 40.16 -11.47 7.90
N ASN A 793 39.10 -12.07 8.43
CA ASN A 793 38.25 -11.42 9.44
C ASN A 793 39.01 -11.11 10.73
N GLU A 794 39.95 -11.96 11.14
CA GLU A 794 40.84 -11.66 12.27
C GLU A 794 41.77 -10.48 11.97
N MET A 795 42.28 -10.38 10.75
CA MET A 795 43.06 -9.22 10.31
C MET A 795 42.23 -7.93 10.28
N VAL A 796 40.95 -8.00 9.87
CA VAL A 796 40.02 -6.86 9.92
C VAL A 796 39.77 -6.41 11.36
N LYS A 797 39.58 -7.34 12.32
CA LYS A 797 39.42 -7.02 13.75
C LYS A 797 40.62 -6.26 14.33
N ASN A 798 41.82 -6.58 13.85
CA ASN A 798 43.05 -5.92 14.25
C ASN A 798 43.38 -4.66 13.43
N SER A 799 42.45 -4.19 12.59
CA SER A 799 42.62 -3.01 11.74
C SER A 799 41.75 -1.84 12.21
N PRO A 800 42.07 -0.60 11.80
CA PRO A 800 41.23 0.57 12.07
C PRO A 800 39.83 0.53 11.44
N TYR A 801 39.53 -0.47 10.60
CA TYR A 801 38.19 -0.66 10.02
C TYR A 801 37.26 -1.48 10.92
N HIS A 802 37.76 -2.05 12.03
CA HIS A 802 36.92 -2.80 12.97
C HIS A 802 35.87 -1.87 13.61
N ASN A 803 34.60 -2.29 13.61
CA ASN A 803 33.43 -1.50 14.07
C ASN A 803 33.25 -0.15 13.34
N ALA A 804 33.92 0.05 12.20
CA ALA A 804 33.86 1.27 11.39
C ALA A 804 33.33 1.01 9.97
N THR A 805 32.68 -0.14 9.75
CA THR A 805 32.08 -0.55 8.46
C THR A 805 30.59 -0.27 8.43
N ALA A 806 29.98 -0.20 7.24
CA ALA A 806 28.55 0.08 7.10
C ALA A 806 27.63 -0.88 7.88
N ASN A 807 28.05 -2.13 8.10
CA ASN A 807 27.26 -3.15 8.78
C ASN A 807 27.50 -3.22 10.30
N ASP A 808 28.66 -2.76 10.78
CA ASP A 808 29.06 -2.92 12.19
C ASP A 808 28.96 -1.62 13.00
N ILE A 809 28.76 -0.47 12.34
CA ILE A 809 28.62 0.84 13.00
C ILE A 809 27.31 0.95 13.78
N ASN A 810 27.34 1.74 14.86
CA ASN A 810 26.12 2.20 15.50
C ASN A 810 25.38 3.20 14.58
N HIS A 811 24.20 2.80 14.08
CA HIS A 811 23.40 3.60 13.16
C HIS A 811 23.00 4.97 13.73
N LEU A 812 22.75 5.08 15.04
CA LEU A 812 22.42 6.36 15.67
C LEU A 812 23.63 7.30 15.74
N ASN A 813 24.81 6.77 16.06
CA ASN A 813 26.04 7.55 16.07
C ASN A 813 26.35 8.11 14.68
N LYS A 814 26.10 7.33 13.62
CA LYS A 814 26.18 7.83 12.25
C LYS A 814 25.25 9.00 11.99
N VAL A 815 23.99 8.92 12.45
CA VAL A 815 23.02 10.03 12.30
C VAL A 815 23.47 11.27 13.07
N VAL A 816 24.03 11.10 14.27
CA VAL A 816 24.60 12.20 15.06
C VAL A 816 25.76 12.84 14.31
N MET A 817 26.69 12.03 13.80
CA MET A 817 27.83 12.49 12.99
C MET A 817 27.35 13.30 11.78
N GLN A 818 26.41 12.75 11.00
CA GLN A 818 25.80 13.44 9.86
C GLN A 818 25.20 14.79 10.27
N GLY A 819 24.43 14.85 11.36
CA GLY A 819 23.81 16.09 11.83
C GLY A 819 24.81 17.14 12.31
N ARG A 820 25.90 16.73 12.98
CA ARG A 820 26.97 17.67 13.37
C ARG A 820 27.70 18.25 12.16
N ILE A 821 28.00 17.39 11.19
CA ILE A 821 28.63 17.75 9.92
C ILE A 821 27.71 18.65 9.08
N GLN A 822 26.40 18.37 9.03
CA GLN A 822 25.41 19.13 8.27
C GLN A 822 25.39 20.62 8.61
N LYS A 823 25.79 21.02 9.83
CA LYS A 823 25.89 22.41 10.26
C LYS A 823 26.90 23.23 9.46
N TRP A 824 27.88 22.56 8.84
CA TRP A 824 28.96 23.12 8.02
C TRP A 824 28.75 22.88 6.52
N VAL A 825 27.55 22.44 6.11
CA VAL A 825 27.15 22.25 4.71
C VAL A 825 25.93 23.13 4.44
N ASP A 826 26.08 24.14 3.57
CA ASP A 826 25.03 25.13 3.30
C ASP A 826 23.88 24.56 2.44
N HIS A 827 24.14 23.61 1.55
CA HIS A 827 23.12 22.76 0.92
C HIS A 827 22.79 21.56 1.80
N SER A 828 22.78 20.32 1.30
CA SER A 828 22.42 19.10 2.03
C SER A 828 23.47 18.00 1.85
N ILE A 829 23.27 16.87 2.51
CA ILE A 829 24.14 15.68 2.46
C ILE A 829 23.30 14.50 1.97
N SER A 830 23.77 13.83 0.93
CA SER A 830 23.25 12.52 0.51
C SER A 830 23.86 11.43 1.39
N ALA A 831 23.16 11.05 2.45
CA ALA A 831 23.59 9.98 3.36
C ALA A 831 22.54 8.86 3.47
N THR A 832 23.03 7.63 3.44
CA THR A 832 22.24 6.40 3.53
C THR A 832 22.57 5.64 4.80
N VAL A 833 21.55 5.31 5.61
CA VAL A 833 21.69 4.35 6.71
C VAL A 833 21.30 2.96 6.21
N ASN A 834 22.31 2.09 6.04
CA ASN A 834 22.10 0.69 5.70
C ASN A 834 21.78 -0.10 6.97
N LEU A 835 20.67 -0.84 6.96
CA LEU A 835 20.18 -1.67 8.06
C LEU A 835 20.08 -3.13 7.62
N PRO A 836 20.29 -4.10 8.53
CA PRO A 836 20.11 -5.51 8.23
C PRO A 836 18.63 -5.85 7.95
N ASN A 837 18.37 -6.97 7.27
CA ASN A 837 17.03 -7.38 6.85
C ASN A 837 16.04 -7.52 8.02
N ASP A 838 16.54 -7.98 9.16
CA ASP A 838 15.78 -8.17 10.40
C ASP A 838 15.58 -6.88 11.22
N ALA A 839 16.06 -5.73 10.74
CA ALA A 839 15.90 -4.46 11.43
C ALA A 839 14.42 -4.12 11.68
N LYS A 840 14.13 -3.80 12.94
CA LYS A 840 12.78 -3.49 13.42
C LYS A 840 12.33 -2.10 12.99
N LYS A 841 11.01 -1.91 12.84
CA LYS A 841 10.42 -0.61 12.46
C LYS A 841 10.71 0.49 13.48
N GLU A 842 10.83 0.13 14.76
CA GLU A 842 11.13 1.04 15.86
C GLU A 842 12.52 1.68 15.68
N LEU A 843 13.52 0.91 15.25
CA LEU A 843 14.87 1.41 14.97
C LEU A 843 14.86 2.41 13.80
N VAL A 844 14.10 2.12 12.74
CA VAL A 844 13.94 3.03 11.59
C VAL A 844 13.30 4.35 12.03
N SER A 845 12.25 4.28 12.85
CA SER A 845 11.60 5.46 13.45
C SER A 845 12.58 6.27 14.30
N GLU A 846 13.36 5.59 15.15
CA GLU A 846 14.36 6.22 16.00
C GLU A 846 15.46 6.93 15.20
N ILE A 847 15.93 6.34 14.10
CA ILE A 847 16.89 6.94 13.17
C ILE A 847 16.33 8.24 12.58
N TYR A 848 15.09 8.25 12.09
CA TYR A 848 14.47 9.45 11.52
C TYR A 848 14.24 10.55 12.56
N ILE A 849 13.74 10.19 13.75
CA ILE A 849 13.56 11.15 14.85
C ILE A 849 14.91 11.73 15.29
N ASN A 850 15.95 10.90 15.39
CA ASN A 850 17.30 11.39 15.71
C ASN A 850 17.86 12.30 14.62
N ALA A 851 17.61 12.00 13.33
CA ALA A 851 18.03 12.88 12.25
C ALA A 851 17.38 14.26 12.35
N TRP A 852 16.08 14.30 12.68
CA TRP A 852 15.38 15.54 12.94
C TRP A 852 15.93 16.30 14.14
N LYS A 853 16.13 15.62 15.29
CA LYS A 853 16.72 16.22 16.50
C LYS A 853 18.11 16.78 16.27
N ASN A 854 18.92 16.11 15.44
CA ASN A 854 20.29 16.53 15.12
C ASN A 854 20.36 17.54 13.97
N SER A 855 19.22 18.10 13.52
CA SER A 855 19.16 19.10 12.44
C SER A 855 19.77 18.62 11.12
N CYS A 856 19.61 17.34 10.78
CA CYS A 856 19.86 16.87 9.43
C CYS A 856 18.92 17.59 8.44
N LYS A 857 19.33 17.72 7.18
CA LYS A 857 18.50 18.29 6.10
C LYS A 857 17.78 17.20 5.30
N GLY A 858 18.40 16.03 5.16
CA GLY A 858 17.79 14.84 4.58
C GLY A 858 18.43 13.55 5.13
N ILE A 859 17.74 12.44 5.01
CA ILE A 859 18.24 11.11 5.39
C ILE A 859 17.47 10.01 4.66
N THR A 860 18.19 8.97 4.25
CA THR A 860 17.61 7.77 3.63
C THR A 860 17.96 6.54 4.46
N VAL A 861 17.00 5.61 4.62
CA VAL A 861 17.22 4.33 5.30
C VAL A 861 16.96 3.20 4.32
N TYR A 862 17.98 2.39 4.05
CA TYR A 862 17.84 1.16 3.27
C TYR A 862 17.94 -0.06 4.19
N ARG A 863 16.91 -0.91 4.16
CA ARG A 863 16.95 -2.22 4.82
C ARG A 863 17.37 -3.29 3.81
N ASP A 864 18.30 -4.16 4.18
CA ASP A 864 18.72 -5.26 3.30
C ASP A 864 17.50 -6.09 2.85
N GLY A 865 17.46 -6.47 1.58
CA GLY A 865 16.32 -7.14 0.94
C GLY A 865 15.13 -6.24 0.56
N SER A 866 15.18 -4.92 0.79
CA SER A 866 14.12 -3.97 0.37
C SER A 866 14.07 -3.71 -1.15
N ARG A 867 15.16 -3.97 -1.88
CA ARG A 867 15.24 -3.93 -3.34
C ARG A 867 15.93 -5.17 -3.89
N ASN A 868 15.37 -5.77 -4.94
CA ASN A 868 16.05 -6.81 -5.70
C ASN A 868 17.25 -6.21 -6.43
N GLY A 869 18.47 -6.72 -6.19
CA GLY A 869 19.69 -6.32 -6.91
C GLY A 869 20.60 -5.32 -6.21
N VAL A 870 20.31 -4.92 -4.97
CA VAL A 870 21.25 -4.16 -4.11
C VAL A 870 22.05 -5.18 -3.28
N LEU A 871 23.38 -5.04 -3.32
CA LEU A 871 24.42 -5.92 -2.75
C LEU A 871 23.94 -6.87 -1.64
N VAL A 872 23.78 -8.16 -1.98
CA VAL A 872 23.35 -9.22 -1.05
C VAL A 872 24.52 -9.58 -0.13
N SER A 873 24.32 -9.46 1.18
CA SER A 873 25.25 -9.98 2.18
C SER A 873 25.03 -11.49 2.38
N ASP A 874 26.01 -12.32 1.99
CA ASP A 874 25.97 -13.78 2.12
C ASP A 874 26.11 -14.18 3.61
N LYS A 875 25.02 -14.15 4.40
CA LYS A 875 24.93 -14.89 5.67
C LYS A 875 23.94 -16.06 5.51
N LYS A 876 24.51 -17.26 5.32
CA LYS A 876 23.77 -18.53 5.18
C LYS A 876 23.24 -19.03 6.52
N ASP A 877 21.94 -19.28 6.61
CA ASP A 877 21.39 -20.35 7.45
C ASP A 877 21.61 -21.69 6.74
N LYS A 878 22.45 -22.56 7.34
CA LYS A 878 22.72 -23.91 6.82
C LYS A 878 21.52 -24.84 7.10
N LYS A 879 20.75 -25.20 6.07
CA LYS A 879 20.05 -26.49 6.03
C LYS A 879 20.86 -27.47 5.19
N LYS A 880 21.02 -28.69 5.71
CA LYS A 880 21.69 -29.82 5.05
C LYS A 880 20.84 -30.23 3.84
N ASP A 881 21.40 -30.15 2.63
CA ASP A 881 20.79 -30.72 1.45
C ASP A 881 21.62 -31.88 0.91
N ASP A 882 20.89 -32.96 0.61
CA ASP A 882 21.35 -34.18 -0.03
C ASP A 882 21.96 -33.90 -1.41
N LYS A 883 23.04 -34.62 -1.73
CA LYS A 883 23.80 -34.49 -2.98
C LYS A 883 22.90 -34.62 -4.22
N ILE A 884 22.64 -33.51 -4.90
CA ILE A 884 22.01 -33.49 -6.24
C ILE A 884 23.10 -33.72 -7.29
N PHE A 885 22.90 -34.73 -8.13
CA PHE A 885 23.81 -35.14 -9.21
C PHE A 885 23.49 -34.37 -10.50
N PHE A 886 24.43 -33.55 -10.99
CA PHE A 886 24.37 -32.86 -12.28
C PHE A 886 25.54 -33.31 -13.20
N PRO A 887 25.43 -33.17 -14.54
CA PRO A 887 25.82 -34.21 -15.49
C PRO A 887 27.04 -33.87 -16.37
N PHE A 888 27.61 -34.91 -16.96
CA PHE A 888 28.80 -34.90 -17.81
C PHE A 888 28.67 -34.03 -19.08
N LYS A 889 29.69 -33.18 -19.33
CA LYS A 889 29.76 -32.22 -20.45
C LYS A 889 29.80 -32.82 -21.87
N LYS A 890 29.97 -34.14 -22.06
CA LYS A 890 29.98 -34.78 -23.39
C LYS A 890 29.22 -36.10 -23.38
N ARG A 891 28.13 -36.18 -24.15
CA ARG A 891 27.37 -37.42 -24.39
C ARG A 891 28.32 -38.56 -24.83
N PRO A 892 28.31 -39.73 -24.17
CA PRO A 892 29.04 -40.91 -24.62
C PRO A 892 28.69 -41.29 -26.07
N LYS A 893 29.64 -41.88 -26.79
CA LYS A 893 29.41 -42.36 -28.16
C LYS A 893 28.39 -43.50 -28.19
N GLU A 894 28.38 -44.34 -27.16
CA GLU A 894 27.53 -45.51 -27.01
C GLU A 894 26.85 -45.47 -25.64
N LEU A 895 25.55 -45.77 -25.59
CA LEU A 895 24.75 -45.85 -24.37
C LEU A 895 23.94 -47.14 -24.40
N ASP A 896 23.81 -47.81 -23.26
CA ASP A 896 22.85 -48.91 -23.13
C ASP A 896 21.43 -48.36 -23.26
N ALA A 897 20.52 -49.16 -23.82
CA ALA A 897 19.16 -48.74 -24.09
C ALA A 897 18.14 -49.83 -23.78
N GLU A 898 17.01 -49.43 -23.19
CA GLU A 898 15.85 -50.28 -22.96
C GLU A 898 14.70 -49.88 -23.89
N ILE A 899 14.04 -50.88 -24.46
CA ILE A 899 12.89 -50.70 -25.36
C ILE A 899 11.61 -50.93 -24.55
N LEU A 900 10.72 -49.95 -24.61
CA LEU A 900 9.38 -50.01 -24.05
C LEU A 900 8.38 -49.83 -25.17
N ARG A 901 7.55 -50.86 -25.39
CA ARG A 901 6.40 -50.81 -26.30
C ARG A 901 5.13 -50.60 -25.48
N PHE A 902 4.26 -49.72 -25.94
CA PHE A 902 2.96 -49.51 -25.31
C PHE A 902 1.91 -49.21 -26.37
N LYS A 903 0.67 -49.58 -26.08
CA LYS A 903 -0.48 -49.27 -26.92
C LYS A 903 -1.22 -48.08 -26.33
N ASN A 904 -1.59 -47.12 -27.16
CA ASN A 904 -2.48 -46.05 -26.76
C ASN A 904 -3.58 -45.93 -27.81
N ASN A 905 -4.82 -46.22 -27.41
CA ASN A 905 -5.95 -46.42 -28.32
C ASN A 905 -5.66 -47.49 -29.40
N SER A 906 -5.79 -47.16 -30.69
CA SER A 906 -5.55 -48.05 -31.84
C SER A 906 -4.08 -48.11 -32.28
N GLU A 907 -3.21 -47.23 -31.77
CA GLU A 907 -1.83 -47.09 -32.23
C GLU A 907 -0.84 -47.81 -31.31
N LYS A 908 0.16 -48.45 -31.93
CA LYS A 908 1.30 -49.05 -31.23
C LYS A 908 2.45 -48.04 -31.20
N TRP A 909 3.05 -47.86 -30.03
CA TRP A 909 4.14 -46.93 -29.81
C TRP A 909 5.36 -47.65 -29.27
N ILE A 910 6.54 -47.18 -29.67
CA ILE A 910 7.83 -47.68 -29.21
C ILE A 910 8.67 -46.54 -28.62
N SER A 911 9.37 -46.82 -27.53
CA SER A 911 10.28 -45.89 -26.85
C SER A 911 11.60 -46.58 -26.52
N PHE A 912 12.70 -45.96 -26.92
CA PHE A 912 14.06 -46.35 -26.59
C PHE A 912 14.59 -45.39 -25.53
N ILE A 913 14.81 -45.89 -24.32
CA ILE A 913 15.38 -45.12 -23.21
C ILE A 913 16.85 -45.45 -23.12
N ALA A 914 17.70 -44.48 -23.45
CA ALA A 914 19.14 -44.60 -23.22
C ALA A 914 19.44 -44.42 -21.73
N ILE A 915 20.18 -45.35 -21.15
CA ILE A 915 20.54 -45.40 -19.74
C ILE A 915 22.02 -45.05 -19.61
N PHE A 916 22.32 -44.18 -18.65
CA PHE A 916 23.69 -43.85 -18.25
C PHE A 916 23.76 -43.90 -16.73
N ASP A 917 24.71 -44.66 -16.19
CA ASP A 917 24.89 -44.87 -14.74
C ASP A 917 23.57 -45.25 -14.00
N LYS A 918 22.88 -46.27 -14.54
CA LYS A 918 21.59 -46.81 -14.06
C LYS A 918 20.41 -45.81 -14.03
N LYS A 919 20.53 -44.63 -14.65
CA LYS A 919 19.46 -43.63 -14.76
C LYS A 919 19.09 -43.31 -16.21
N PRO A 920 17.84 -42.90 -16.49
CA PRO A 920 17.45 -42.42 -17.81
C PRO A 920 18.25 -41.17 -18.21
N TYR A 921 18.88 -41.22 -19.38
CA TYR A 921 19.76 -40.17 -19.88
C TYR A 921 19.22 -39.51 -21.14
N GLU A 922 18.67 -40.29 -22.08
CA GLU A 922 17.99 -39.81 -23.29
C GLU A 922 16.80 -40.72 -23.64
N ILE A 923 15.85 -40.20 -24.41
CA ILE A 923 14.70 -40.95 -24.92
C ILE A 923 14.49 -40.68 -26.41
N PHE A 924 14.17 -41.74 -27.15
CA PHE A 924 13.76 -41.72 -28.55
C PHE A 924 12.40 -42.43 -28.63
N THR A 925 11.40 -41.84 -29.28
CA THR A 925 10.04 -42.39 -29.24
C THR A 925 9.24 -41.99 -30.49
N GLY A 926 8.39 -42.91 -30.95
CA GLY A 926 7.45 -42.69 -32.05
C GLY A 926 6.48 -43.86 -32.24
N ILE A 927 5.63 -43.75 -33.26
CA ILE A 927 4.66 -44.79 -33.64
C ILE A 927 5.41 -45.97 -34.25
N GLU A 928 5.01 -47.19 -33.91
CA GLU A 928 5.50 -48.44 -34.47
C GLU A 928 4.72 -48.73 -35.77
N GLU A 929 5.26 -48.31 -36.90
CA GLU A 929 4.76 -48.67 -38.24
C GLU A 929 5.40 -49.99 -38.68
N ASP A 930 4.58 -50.96 -39.11
CA ASP A 930 5.00 -52.34 -39.40
C ASP A 930 6.11 -52.42 -40.48
N ASP A 931 6.25 -51.41 -41.34
CA ASP A 931 7.26 -51.33 -42.40
C ASP A 931 8.57 -50.61 -42.01
N VAL A 932 8.63 -49.93 -40.86
CA VAL A 932 9.77 -49.05 -40.48
C VAL A 932 10.68 -49.69 -39.43
N PHE A 933 10.19 -50.65 -38.63
CA PHE A 933 10.96 -51.27 -37.53
C PHE A 933 10.82 -52.80 -37.48
N PRO A 934 11.66 -53.58 -38.20
CA PRO A 934 11.66 -55.04 -38.10
C PRO A 934 12.41 -55.53 -36.84
N ILE A 935 12.11 -54.96 -35.67
CA ILE A 935 12.69 -55.38 -34.39
C ILE A 935 11.77 -56.43 -33.77
N PRO A 936 12.22 -57.69 -33.62
CA PRO A 936 11.40 -58.73 -33.00
C PRO A 936 10.92 -58.32 -31.60
N GLU A 937 9.67 -58.60 -31.25
CA GLU A 937 9.06 -58.22 -29.96
C GLU A 937 9.86 -58.71 -28.74
N LYS A 938 10.58 -59.84 -28.89
CA LYS A 938 11.42 -60.43 -27.83
C LYS A 938 12.70 -59.62 -27.53
N ILE A 939 13.04 -58.62 -28.33
CA ILE A 939 14.16 -57.72 -28.06
C ILE A 939 13.65 -56.53 -27.24
N THR A 940 14.13 -56.43 -26.00
CA THR A 940 13.78 -55.38 -25.04
C THR A 940 14.98 -54.54 -24.60
N LYS A 941 16.20 -54.90 -25.01
CA LYS A 941 17.44 -54.19 -24.68
C LYS A 941 18.37 -54.11 -25.89
N GLY A 942 19.18 -53.07 -25.94
CA GLY A 942 20.19 -52.85 -26.96
C GLY A 942 21.06 -51.64 -26.61
N LYS A 943 21.66 -51.00 -27.62
CA LYS A 943 22.58 -49.86 -27.46
C LYS A 943 22.28 -48.77 -28.47
N ILE A 944 22.39 -47.51 -28.06
CA ILE A 944 22.25 -46.33 -28.93
C ILE A 944 23.62 -45.72 -29.19
N ILE A 945 24.01 -45.70 -30.47
CA ILE A 945 25.32 -45.25 -30.94
C ILE A 945 25.15 -43.94 -31.70
N LYS A 946 26.01 -42.94 -31.41
CA LYS A 946 26.02 -41.66 -32.14
C LYS A 946 27.13 -41.65 -33.18
N ASN A 947 26.73 -41.55 -34.45
CA ASN A 947 27.61 -41.50 -35.61
C ASN A 947 27.57 -40.11 -36.29
N VAL A 948 28.62 -39.78 -37.03
CA VAL A 948 28.73 -38.54 -37.81
C VAL A 948 29.13 -38.93 -39.23
N ASP A 949 28.32 -38.53 -40.21
CA ASP A 949 28.53 -38.85 -41.61
C ASP A 949 29.61 -37.95 -42.23
N THR A 950 30.11 -38.32 -43.41
CA THR A 950 31.16 -37.61 -44.15
C THR A 950 30.84 -36.13 -44.44
N ASN A 951 29.55 -35.78 -44.49
CA ASN A 951 29.05 -34.41 -44.67
C ASN A 951 28.86 -33.64 -43.35
N GLY A 952 29.28 -34.18 -42.20
CA GLY A 952 29.17 -33.54 -40.88
C GLY A 952 27.80 -33.65 -40.20
N SER A 953 26.83 -34.34 -40.81
CA SER A 953 25.51 -34.60 -40.20
C SER A 953 25.60 -35.67 -39.10
N LYS A 954 24.87 -35.48 -38.00
CA LYS A 954 24.89 -36.39 -36.83
C LYS A 954 23.71 -37.37 -36.93
N ARG A 955 23.98 -38.67 -36.90
CA ARG A 955 22.95 -39.74 -36.87
C ARG A 955 23.02 -40.57 -35.58
N TYR A 956 21.89 -41.14 -35.17
CA TYR A 956 21.77 -42.01 -34.00
C TYR A 956 21.28 -43.38 -34.45
N ASP A 957 22.03 -44.44 -34.11
CA ASP A 957 21.78 -45.80 -34.58
C ASP A 957 21.47 -46.70 -33.38
N PHE A 958 20.53 -47.65 -33.52
CA PHE A 958 20.20 -48.63 -32.48
C PHE A 958 20.77 -49.99 -32.84
N GLN A 959 21.54 -50.60 -31.93
CA GLN A 959 22.17 -51.90 -32.12
C GLN A 959 21.68 -52.91 -31.09
N TYR A 960 21.32 -54.11 -31.54
CA TYR A 960 20.99 -55.23 -30.66
C TYR A 960 21.60 -56.54 -31.19
N VAL A 961 21.64 -57.56 -30.34
CA VAL A 961 22.14 -58.90 -30.71
C VAL A 961 20.95 -59.83 -30.94
N ASN A 962 20.90 -60.47 -32.10
CA ASN A 962 19.84 -61.43 -32.42
C ASN A 962 20.07 -62.78 -31.72
N ARG A 963 19.10 -63.70 -31.81
CA ARG A 963 19.18 -65.02 -31.13
C ARG A 963 20.36 -65.90 -31.59
N LEU A 964 20.95 -65.60 -32.75
CA LEU A 964 22.09 -66.31 -33.32
C LEU A 964 23.43 -65.65 -32.97
N GLY A 965 23.43 -64.60 -32.15
CA GLY A 965 24.64 -63.90 -31.70
C GLY A 965 25.15 -62.80 -32.65
N TYR A 966 24.47 -62.54 -33.77
CA TYR A 966 24.86 -61.50 -34.71
C TYR A 966 24.38 -60.12 -34.24
N LYS A 967 25.23 -59.10 -34.39
CA LYS A 967 24.92 -57.70 -34.13
C LYS A 967 24.13 -57.14 -35.31
N ILE A 968 22.89 -56.75 -35.07
CA ILE A 968 22.03 -56.05 -36.03
C ILE A 968 22.00 -54.58 -35.64
N THR A 969 22.28 -53.69 -36.60
CA THR A 969 22.26 -52.23 -36.40
C THR A 969 21.17 -51.62 -37.28
N ILE A 970 20.30 -50.83 -36.65
CA ILE A 970 19.28 -50.03 -37.32
C ILE A 970 19.80 -48.60 -37.34
N GLU A 971 20.13 -48.12 -38.54
CA GLU A 971 20.70 -46.79 -38.73
C GLU A 971 19.60 -45.72 -38.77
N GLY A 972 19.90 -44.53 -38.25
CA GLY A 972 19.03 -43.35 -38.42
C GLY A 972 17.77 -43.33 -37.56
N LEU A 973 17.82 -43.87 -36.33
CA LEU A 973 16.73 -43.90 -35.35
C LEU A 973 16.04 -42.53 -35.17
N SER A 974 16.81 -41.44 -35.19
CA SER A 974 16.28 -40.07 -35.04
C SER A 974 15.56 -39.53 -36.28
N HIS A 975 15.78 -40.11 -37.46
CA HIS A 975 15.18 -39.67 -38.73
C HIS A 975 13.99 -40.54 -39.15
N GLN A 976 13.79 -41.68 -38.49
CA GLN A 976 12.69 -42.62 -38.74
C GLN A 976 11.41 -42.27 -37.99
N PHE A 977 11.49 -41.44 -36.93
CA PHE A 977 10.31 -40.96 -36.22
C PHE A 977 9.79 -39.65 -36.82
N ASN A 978 8.47 -39.43 -36.72
CA ASN A 978 7.87 -38.15 -37.10
C ASN A 978 8.61 -36.99 -36.41
N LYS A 979 8.97 -35.99 -37.22
CA LYS A 979 9.80 -34.84 -36.86
C LYS A 979 9.27 -34.07 -35.64
N GLU A 980 7.96 -34.07 -35.44
CA GLU A 980 7.32 -33.43 -34.30
C GLU A 980 7.62 -34.15 -32.98
N TYR A 981 7.35 -35.45 -32.88
CA TYR A 981 7.65 -36.26 -31.69
C TYR A 981 9.15 -36.30 -31.39
N TRP A 982 9.99 -36.30 -32.43
CA TRP A 982 11.44 -36.23 -32.28
C TRP A 982 11.90 -34.91 -31.62
N ASN A 983 11.33 -33.77 -31.99
CA ASN A 983 11.69 -32.49 -31.38
C ASN A 983 11.37 -32.46 -29.87
N TYR A 984 10.24 -33.03 -29.46
CA TYR A 984 9.88 -33.14 -28.04
C TYR A 984 10.74 -34.18 -27.30
N ALA A 985 11.02 -35.33 -27.91
CA ALA A 985 11.92 -36.33 -27.36
C ALA A 985 13.34 -35.76 -27.17
N LYS A 986 13.81 -34.90 -28.10
CA LYS A 986 15.09 -34.19 -28.00
C LYS A 986 15.10 -33.16 -26.88
N LEU A 987 14.00 -32.44 -26.65
CA LEU A 987 13.84 -31.53 -25.52
C LEU A 987 13.91 -32.28 -24.19
N ILE A 988 13.12 -33.36 -24.05
CA ILE A 988 13.09 -34.21 -22.84
C ILE A 988 14.47 -34.84 -22.59
N SER A 989 15.11 -35.33 -23.64
CA SER A 989 16.49 -35.82 -23.59
C SER A 989 17.47 -34.72 -23.15
N GLY A 990 17.28 -33.47 -23.59
CA GLY A 990 18.05 -32.33 -23.09
C GLY A 990 17.89 -32.17 -21.58
N VAL A 991 16.66 -32.16 -21.09
CA VAL A 991 16.35 -32.00 -19.67
C VAL A 991 16.90 -33.16 -18.81
N LEU A 992 16.75 -34.41 -19.26
CA LEU A 992 17.32 -35.60 -18.61
C LEU A 992 18.85 -35.54 -18.58
N ARG A 993 19.47 -35.16 -19.71
CA ARG A 993 20.93 -34.95 -19.80
C ARG A 993 21.43 -33.84 -18.91
N HIS A 994 20.60 -32.86 -18.57
CA HIS A 994 20.91 -31.75 -17.66
C HIS A 994 20.58 -32.08 -16.20
N GLY A 995 20.38 -33.36 -15.85
CA GLY A 995 20.33 -33.81 -14.46
C GLY A 995 19.09 -33.36 -13.68
N MET A 996 18.06 -32.85 -14.38
CA MET A 996 16.81 -32.49 -13.72
C MET A 996 16.23 -33.72 -13.01
N PRO A 997 15.84 -33.62 -11.73
CA PRO A 997 15.22 -34.73 -11.01
C PRO A 997 14.03 -35.30 -11.78
N LEU A 998 13.94 -36.62 -11.88
CA LEU A 998 12.98 -37.32 -12.74
C LEU A 998 11.52 -36.91 -12.46
N GLN A 999 11.20 -36.60 -11.20
CA GLN A 999 9.90 -36.07 -10.79
C GLN A 999 9.58 -34.72 -11.45
N ASN A 1000 10.56 -33.82 -11.53
CA ASN A 1000 10.42 -32.52 -12.17
C ASN A 1000 10.32 -32.67 -13.69
N VAL A 1001 11.05 -33.62 -14.28
CA VAL A 1001 10.93 -33.97 -15.71
C VAL A 1001 9.51 -34.47 -16.02
N ILE A 1002 8.95 -35.33 -15.17
CA ILE A 1002 7.58 -35.84 -15.31
C ILE A 1002 6.54 -34.73 -15.15
N ASN A 1003 6.74 -33.81 -14.21
CA ASN A 1003 5.87 -32.65 -14.02
C ASN A 1003 5.93 -31.71 -15.22
N LEU A 1004 7.14 -31.44 -15.75
CA LEU A 1004 7.34 -30.65 -16.95
C LEU A 1004 6.61 -31.27 -18.14
N ILE A 1005 6.83 -32.56 -18.40
CA ILE A 1005 6.12 -33.30 -19.47
C ILE A 1005 4.60 -33.22 -19.27
N SER A 1006 4.13 -33.36 -18.02
CA SER A 1006 2.71 -33.26 -17.67
C SER A 1006 2.11 -31.87 -17.91
N SER A 1007 2.92 -30.82 -17.88
CA SER A 1007 2.49 -29.43 -18.08
C SER A 1007 2.50 -28.96 -19.55
N LEU A 1008 3.11 -29.74 -20.46
CA LEU A 1008 3.11 -29.42 -21.89
C LEU A 1008 1.69 -29.56 -22.46
N ASN A 1009 1.02 -28.44 -22.78
CA ASN A 1009 -0.25 -28.45 -23.52
C ASN A 1009 0.07 -28.29 -25.00
N LEU A 1010 -0.16 -29.34 -25.79
CA LEU A 1010 0.15 -29.39 -27.20
C LEU A 1010 -1.15 -29.62 -27.98
N ASP A 1011 -1.30 -28.95 -29.14
CA ASP A 1011 -2.50 -29.00 -29.97
C ASP A 1011 -2.59 -30.35 -30.71
N GLY A 1012 -3.61 -31.15 -30.40
CA GLY A 1012 -3.86 -32.47 -31.02
C GLY A 1012 -4.08 -33.60 -30.00
N GLU A 1013 -5.06 -34.49 -30.24
CA GLU A 1013 -5.35 -35.63 -29.35
C GLU A 1013 -4.21 -36.69 -29.35
N GLU A 1014 -3.55 -36.90 -30.50
CA GLU A 1014 -2.45 -37.86 -30.69
C GLU A 1014 -1.16 -37.50 -29.93
N ILE A 1015 -0.87 -36.21 -29.75
CA ILE A 1015 0.30 -35.77 -28.99
C ILE A 1015 0.06 -35.89 -27.47
N ASN A 1016 -1.20 -35.73 -27.03
CA ASN A 1016 -1.56 -35.90 -25.62
C ASN A 1016 -1.52 -37.38 -25.19
N THR A 1017 -1.85 -38.31 -26.08
CA THR A 1017 -1.65 -39.75 -25.87
C THR A 1017 -0.15 -40.11 -25.83
N TRP A 1018 0.67 -39.57 -26.73
CA TRP A 1018 2.13 -39.73 -26.71
C TRP A 1018 2.76 -39.29 -25.37
N LYS A 1019 2.43 -38.08 -24.91
CA LYS A 1019 2.91 -37.48 -23.64
C LYS A 1019 2.65 -38.39 -22.43
N ASN A 1020 1.48 -39.01 -22.37
CA ASN A 1020 1.12 -39.94 -21.30
C ASN A 1020 1.92 -41.26 -21.37
N GLY A 1021 2.26 -41.72 -22.58
CA GLY A 1021 3.16 -42.85 -22.81
C GLY A 1021 4.57 -42.59 -22.27
N VAL A 1022 5.18 -41.46 -22.64
CA VAL A 1022 6.51 -41.06 -22.19
C VAL A 1022 6.58 -40.89 -20.67
N LYS A 1023 5.53 -40.31 -20.07
CA LYS A 1023 5.41 -40.18 -18.61
C LYS A 1023 5.43 -41.54 -17.90
N ARG A 1024 4.67 -42.52 -18.42
CA ARG A 1024 4.64 -43.88 -17.85
C ARG A 1024 5.99 -44.59 -18.00
N ALA A 1025 6.64 -44.41 -19.14
CA ALA A 1025 7.95 -44.99 -19.42
C ALA A 1025 9.02 -44.48 -18.44
N LEU A 1026 9.04 -43.17 -18.15
CA LEU A 1026 10.01 -42.57 -17.23
C LEU A 1026 9.69 -42.84 -15.75
N LYS A 1027 8.41 -42.94 -15.35
CA LYS A 1027 8.03 -43.22 -13.94
C LYS A 1027 8.66 -44.49 -13.36
N ARG A 1028 8.96 -45.49 -14.19
CA ARG A 1028 9.56 -46.77 -13.78
C ARG A 1028 10.97 -46.64 -13.20
N TYR A 1029 11.61 -45.48 -13.38
CA TYR A 1029 12.96 -45.21 -12.89
C TYR A 1029 12.96 -44.29 -11.64
N ILE A 1030 11.80 -44.02 -11.03
CA ILE A 1030 11.71 -43.37 -9.72
C ILE A 1030 11.95 -44.43 -8.63
N PRO A 1031 12.87 -44.23 -7.68
CA PRO A 1031 13.08 -45.16 -6.57
C PRO A 1031 11.86 -45.26 -5.64
N ASP A 1032 11.57 -46.48 -5.18
CA ASP A 1032 10.50 -46.73 -4.22
C ASP A 1032 10.78 -46.04 -2.87
N GLY A 1033 9.72 -45.48 -2.27
CA GLY A 1033 9.78 -44.68 -1.05
C GLY A 1033 9.95 -43.17 -1.27
N THR A 1034 10.10 -42.69 -2.51
CA THR A 1034 10.27 -41.26 -2.81
C THR A 1034 8.98 -40.47 -2.55
N LEU A 1035 9.04 -39.41 -1.72
CA LEU A 1035 7.91 -38.52 -1.41
C LEU A 1035 7.48 -37.69 -2.62
N ALA A 1036 6.19 -37.73 -2.95
CA ALA A 1036 5.59 -36.98 -4.04
C ALA A 1036 5.28 -35.53 -3.60
N LYS A 1037 6.31 -34.67 -3.59
CA LYS A 1037 6.16 -33.23 -3.28
C LYS A 1037 5.04 -32.61 -4.13
N ASN A 1038 4.17 -31.82 -3.49
CA ASN A 1038 2.97 -31.17 -4.07
C ASN A 1038 1.84 -32.12 -4.53
N THR A 1039 1.81 -33.36 -4.05
CA THR A 1039 0.70 -34.30 -4.30
C THR A 1039 0.02 -34.66 -2.98
N ILE A 1040 -1.25 -34.32 -2.86
CA ILE A 1040 -2.07 -34.61 -1.67
C ILE A 1040 -2.94 -35.82 -1.96
N CYS A 1041 -3.08 -36.74 -1.01
CA CYS A 1041 -3.94 -37.90 -1.14
C CYS A 1041 -5.40 -37.47 -1.32
N GLU A 1042 -6.02 -37.84 -2.45
CA GLU A 1042 -7.42 -37.49 -2.75
C GLU A 1042 -8.43 -38.15 -1.79
N ASN A 1043 -8.01 -39.18 -1.05
CA ASN A 1043 -8.89 -39.92 -0.13
C ASN A 1043 -8.83 -39.39 1.32
N CYS A 1044 -7.66 -38.96 1.81
CA CYS A 1044 -7.49 -38.52 3.19
C CYS A 1044 -6.83 -37.14 3.37
N ASN A 1045 -6.56 -36.42 2.28
CA ASN A 1045 -5.89 -35.12 2.28
C ASN A 1045 -4.50 -35.06 2.95
N SER A 1046 -3.84 -36.20 3.17
CA SER A 1046 -2.46 -36.26 3.66
C SER A 1046 -1.46 -35.96 2.55
N ASP A 1047 -0.37 -35.27 2.90
CA ASP A 1047 0.79 -35.00 2.07
C ASP A 1047 1.85 -36.13 2.09
N GLU A 1048 1.62 -37.19 2.88
CA GLU A 1048 2.48 -38.39 2.94
C GLU A 1048 2.15 -39.38 1.81
N VAL A 1049 2.32 -38.95 0.56
CA VAL A 1049 2.17 -39.80 -0.62
C VAL A 1049 3.55 -40.17 -1.17
N VAL A 1050 3.81 -41.46 -1.35
CA VAL A 1050 5.11 -41.99 -1.80
C VAL A 1050 4.98 -42.81 -3.09
N TYR A 1051 6.03 -42.83 -3.90
CA TYR A 1051 6.14 -43.73 -5.04
C TYR A 1051 6.53 -45.13 -4.58
N GLN A 1052 5.80 -46.17 -4.98
CA GLN A 1052 6.13 -47.57 -4.69
C GLN A 1052 5.66 -48.46 -5.85
N GLU A 1053 6.56 -49.26 -6.41
CA GLU A 1053 6.36 -50.10 -7.60
C GLU A 1053 5.80 -49.33 -8.82
N GLY A 1054 6.15 -48.03 -8.93
CA GLY A 1054 5.67 -47.15 -10.00
C GLY A 1054 4.26 -46.55 -9.78
N CYS A 1055 3.59 -46.86 -8.67
CA CYS A 1055 2.32 -46.27 -8.26
C CYS A 1055 2.49 -45.24 -7.13
N LEU A 1056 1.53 -44.33 -6.98
CA LEU A 1056 1.46 -43.40 -5.84
C LEU A 1056 0.65 -44.05 -4.72
N ILE A 1057 1.26 -44.26 -3.56
CA ILE A 1057 0.64 -44.85 -2.37
C ILE A 1057 0.63 -43.83 -1.25
N CYS A 1058 -0.54 -43.57 -0.66
CA CYS A 1058 -0.63 -42.77 0.56
C CYS A 1058 -0.27 -43.63 1.77
N LYS A 1059 0.72 -43.20 2.56
CA LYS A 1059 1.10 -43.92 3.79
C LYS A 1059 0.04 -43.84 4.89
N ASN A 1060 -0.76 -42.77 4.89
CA ASN A 1060 -1.72 -42.51 5.96
C ASN A 1060 -3.03 -43.32 5.82
N CYS A 1061 -3.53 -43.51 4.60
CA CYS A 1061 -4.79 -44.24 4.37
C CYS A 1061 -4.65 -45.47 3.44
N GLY A 1062 -3.43 -45.80 3.00
CA GLY A 1062 -3.14 -46.96 2.15
C GLY A 1062 -3.69 -46.87 0.72
N SER A 1063 -4.30 -45.75 0.30
CA SER A 1063 -4.86 -45.62 -1.03
C SER A 1063 -3.74 -45.61 -2.07
N SER A 1064 -3.79 -46.53 -3.04
CA SER A 1064 -2.89 -46.56 -4.19
C SER A 1064 -3.58 -46.02 -5.43
N LYS A 1065 -2.86 -45.21 -6.21
CA LYS A 1065 -3.32 -44.70 -7.51
C LYS A 1065 -2.41 -45.29 -8.59
N CYS A 1066 -2.70 -46.54 -8.94
CA CYS A 1066 -2.16 -47.21 -10.12
C CYS A 1066 -3.08 -46.88 -11.30
N GLY A 1067 -2.53 -46.28 -12.35
CA GLY A 1067 -3.28 -45.92 -13.56
C GLY A 1067 -3.37 -47.07 -14.54
#